data_AF-A0A7C1EVB7-F1
#
_entry.id   AF-A0A7C1EVB7-F1
#
_cell.length_a   1.000
_cell.length_b   1.000
_cell.length_c   1.000
_cell.angle_alpha   90.00
_cell.angle_beta   90.00
_cell.angle_gamma   90.00
#
_symmetry.space_group_name_H-M   'P 1'
#
loop_
_entity.id
_entity.type
_entity.pdbx_description
1 polymer ?
#
loop_
_entity_poly.entity_id
_entity_poly.type
_entity_poly.pdbx_seq_one_letter_code
_entity_poly.pdbx_strand_id
1 'polypeptide(L)'
;MQAKRRVLKSFTASLFLFPVLFLPVNVYSRMMAVDSSRFSYPKLVQITSLPNREQCTHKTGRLWLTVSNYGILGNQHNVFLRDCITGGITSSAEFPGGSSVEYLFQGALWVGGIVGEDTLTSVGNDGWVNIQEFFPDEGVKGSIVRRSTRSSSPYYSSEAISDLDLLAVYYDTLRDPRLVTTPDPENGRPHKPMGLKIEQRSYSWSAEWGQDWVLLDFTITNMGDEPIRKACVGLFMDPAIGNFASGKLFSNDDYAAFLTKIRPDTCRGQPGIPNIENINIAYAYDNDGDPQEGGDIGLSSSVPTGALGVKILRAKEALRPDGTLDAGTSFNWWIPDEKGFVDWGPQHAPGLTNFTGRRGHPTGDLMRYKYLSNGEIDYDQVMSAITDPDLYVDTLLQDANWLPRLEPFASAVDIADGADNRFLLSTGPFNLDPGESVPVTFAVFAAPAFHSDPANFQANFPTQSDFLNPNRINAYKLSLDFRGLFDNARMARKVFDNDTEFFLFYCSEICSPGSGCDTVFVRRFHGDGIPDFKGPVPPPYPKVEFSTGEGEVTIRWFGKETENARDPISGLQDFEGYSLQMSTDGFNYTIIGYLDRINWRGYFINRDVDQNGIPDAYRAEPLPNRPLSYEEIQNLYAPNWDTCVNKPGSITKPIDPKRYNNLPLFNRQPLIPTPNPWCNPDTTATAVRVRFCDGCGPSGTKLDTMFYFVQEGLNLGLSQARMYPSVTDPNNDSAYWYQYKISGLFPSQPVWFSVVPFDNGMATFTQRIEPQEASPYAGAYLVYPIATDSARRAEGLKISVYPNPYRIDEDYRFFEKKLPITGHPQSSQRINFVNLPPRCTVRIYTLDGDLVQQINHDKDPNASDSGYDFWDLLTRNAQKVVAGMYIFTVESNEGRYIGKILIIQ
;
A
#
# COMPACT_ATOMS: atom_id res chain seq x y z
N MET A 1 -10.86 -62.94 -33.50
CA MET A 1 -10.31 -64.10 -32.76
C MET A 1 -8.91 -63.76 -32.25
N GLN A 2 -8.27 -64.66 -31.48
CA GLN A 2 -6.93 -64.50 -30.87
C GLN A 2 -5.84 -64.12 -31.90
N ALA A 3 -4.79 -63.32 -31.67
CA ALA A 3 -3.97 -62.94 -30.49
C ALA A 3 -2.74 -63.84 -30.20
N LYS A 4 -1.51 -63.28 -30.41
CA LYS A 4 -0.19 -63.55 -29.79
C LYS A 4 0.87 -62.68 -30.52
N ARG A 5 1.61 -61.73 -29.92
CA ARG A 5 2.71 -61.79 -28.90
C ARG A 5 3.99 -62.55 -29.34
N ARG A 6 5.07 -61.81 -29.65
CA ARG A 6 6.47 -61.92 -29.13
C ARG A 6 7.46 -61.03 -29.95
N VAL A 7 8.66 -60.61 -29.51
CA VAL A 7 9.12 -60.03 -28.21
C VAL A 7 10.62 -59.63 -28.24
N LEU A 8 10.96 -58.54 -27.52
CA LEU A 8 12.28 -58.14 -26.95
C LEU A 8 13.39 -57.43 -27.76
N LYS A 9 14.08 -56.56 -26.99
CA LYS A 9 15.43 -55.97 -27.07
C LYS A 9 15.62 -54.65 -27.84
N SER A 10 16.41 -53.69 -27.32
CA SER A 10 16.83 -53.39 -25.93
C SER A 10 17.65 -52.10 -25.90
N PHE A 11 17.37 -51.17 -24.98
CA PHE A 11 18.37 -50.23 -24.47
C PHE A 11 18.05 -49.85 -23.03
N THR A 12 19.08 -49.68 -22.21
CA THR A 12 18.99 -49.39 -20.77
C THR A 12 19.65 -48.06 -20.45
N ALA A 13 18.91 -47.18 -19.77
CA ALA A 13 19.44 -46.00 -19.09
C ALA A 13 18.92 -46.00 -17.65
N SER A 14 19.75 -45.59 -16.70
CA SER A 14 19.49 -45.81 -15.26
C SER A 14 18.48 -44.83 -14.68
N LEU A 15 17.58 -45.33 -13.81
CA LEU A 15 16.76 -44.48 -12.96
C LEU A 15 17.63 -43.80 -11.90
N PHE A 16 17.50 -42.48 -11.78
CA PHE A 16 17.52 -41.81 -10.47
C PHE A 16 16.08 -41.53 -10.06
N LEU A 17 15.66 -42.10 -8.92
CA LEU A 17 14.33 -41.92 -8.35
C LEU A 17 14.30 -40.65 -7.49
N PHE A 18 13.76 -39.57 -8.04
CA PHE A 18 13.15 -38.53 -7.21
C PHE A 18 11.70 -38.94 -6.90
N PRO A 19 11.29 -39.01 -5.61
CA PRO A 19 9.91 -39.32 -5.27
C PRO A 19 9.03 -38.08 -5.49
N VAL A 20 8.33 -38.04 -6.63
CA VAL A 20 7.23 -37.08 -6.83
C VAL A 20 6.12 -37.42 -5.83
N LEU A 21 6.00 -36.65 -4.75
CA LEU A 21 4.83 -36.71 -3.88
C LEU A 21 3.63 -36.17 -4.67
N PHE A 22 2.79 -37.07 -5.15
CA PHE A 22 1.41 -36.74 -5.50
C PHE A 22 0.65 -36.37 -4.21
N LEU A 23 0.71 -35.09 -3.83
CA LEU A 23 -0.22 -34.53 -2.86
C LEU A 23 -1.63 -34.54 -3.48
N PRO A 24 -2.64 -35.14 -2.81
CA PRO A 24 -4.00 -35.12 -3.31
C PRO A 24 -4.60 -33.71 -3.18
N VAL A 25 -5.58 -33.42 -4.04
CA VAL A 25 -6.25 -32.10 -4.22
C VAL A 25 -6.92 -31.54 -2.94
N ASN A 26 -7.02 -32.32 -1.87
CA ASN A 26 -7.71 -31.99 -0.62
C ASN A 26 -6.91 -31.17 0.42
N VAL A 27 -5.81 -30.50 0.03
CA VAL A 27 -5.05 -29.64 0.96
C VAL A 27 -5.65 -28.22 1.04
N TYR A 28 -6.13 -27.67 -0.08
CA TYR A 28 -6.66 -26.29 -0.16
C TYR A 28 -7.85 -26.04 0.79
N SER A 29 -8.70 -27.04 1.02
CA SER A 29 -9.91 -26.92 1.86
C SER A 29 -9.65 -26.78 3.37
N ARG A 30 -8.38 -26.74 3.83
CA ARG A 30 -8.03 -26.78 5.26
C ARG A 30 -7.38 -25.52 5.84
N MET A 31 -7.07 -24.50 5.02
CA MET A 31 -6.48 -23.24 5.52
C MET A 31 -7.40 -22.01 5.38
N MET A 32 -8.58 -22.15 4.75
CA MET A 32 -9.60 -21.09 4.65
C MET A 32 -10.90 -21.39 5.40
N ALA A 33 -10.97 -22.51 6.13
CA ALA A 33 -12.15 -22.88 6.89
C ALA A 33 -11.99 -22.53 8.38
N VAL A 34 -12.74 -21.54 8.85
CA VAL A 34 -13.27 -21.57 10.24
C VAL A 34 -14.07 -22.88 10.37
N ASP A 35 -13.91 -23.64 11.47
CA ASP A 35 -14.52 -24.98 11.63
C ASP A 35 -16.06 -24.93 11.76
N SER A 36 -16.72 -24.72 10.63
CA SER A 36 -18.17 -24.76 10.44
C SER A 36 -18.74 -26.17 10.45
N SER A 37 -17.88 -27.21 10.38
CA SER A 37 -18.29 -28.62 10.23
C SER A 37 -19.08 -29.19 11.41
N ARG A 38 -19.17 -28.43 12.52
CA ARG A 38 -19.87 -28.80 13.75
C ARG A 38 -21.25 -28.14 13.92
N PHE A 39 -21.66 -27.25 13.02
CA PHE A 39 -22.93 -26.53 13.12
C PHE A 39 -23.89 -26.89 11.99
N SER A 40 -24.91 -27.68 12.33
CA SER A 40 -26.09 -27.88 11.49
C SER A 40 -26.99 -26.63 11.61
N TYR A 41 -26.71 -25.60 10.81
CA TYR A 41 -27.48 -24.35 10.82
C TYR A 41 -28.95 -24.61 10.40
N PRO A 42 -29.95 -24.17 11.19
CA PRO A 42 -31.34 -24.26 10.78
C PRO A 42 -31.63 -23.27 9.65
N LYS A 43 -32.21 -23.75 8.54
CA LYS A 43 -32.70 -22.90 7.45
C LYS A 43 -33.82 -21.98 7.95
N LEU A 44 -33.81 -20.72 7.50
CA LEU A 44 -34.88 -19.72 7.67
C LEU A 44 -35.28 -19.50 9.14
N VAL A 45 -34.46 -18.73 9.88
CA VAL A 45 -34.64 -18.50 11.32
C VAL A 45 -35.59 -17.33 11.60
N GLN A 46 -36.66 -17.59 12.37
CA GLN A 46 -37.27 -16.54 13.19
C GLN A 46 -36.34 -16.29 14.38
N ILE A 47 -35.60 -15.18 14.35
CA ILE A 47 -34.63 -14.85 15.38
C ILE A 47 -35.29 -14.48 16.72
N THR A 48 -34.57 -14.77 17.80
CA THR A 48 -35.03 -14.69 19.18
C THR A 48 -34.65 -13.39 19.87
N SER A 49 -33.64 -12.69 19.36
CA SER A 49 -33.29 -11.32 19.74
C SER A 49 -32.93 -10.47 18.51
N LEU A 50 -32.30 -9.31 18.70
CA LEU A 50 -31.98 -8.40 17.61
C LEU A 50 -30.62 -8.74 16.96
N PRO A 51 -30.47 -8.63 15.62
CA PRO A 51 -29.19 -8.73 14.94
C PRO A 51 -28.15 -7.76 15.52
N ASN A 52 -26.92 -8.22 15.75
CA ASN A 52 -25.86 -7.34 16.27
C ASN A 52 -25.23 -6.51 15.14
N ARG A 53 -25.88 -5.39 14.78
CA ARG A 53 -25.40 -4.46 13.76
C ARG A 53 -24.17 -3.69 14.27
N GLU A 54 -23.01 -4.00 13.71
CA GLU A 54 -21.72 -3.33 13.95
C GLU A 54 -21.20 -2.68 12.64
N GLN A 55 -20.40 -1.63 12.81
CA GLN A 55 -19.80 -0.86 11.72
C GLN A 55 -18.51 -0.18 12.19
N CYS A 56 -17.49 -0.21 11.34
CA CYS A 56 -16.09 0.02 11.70
C CYS A 56 -15.43 0.89 10.64
N THR A 57 -14.61 1.88 11.02
CA THR A 57 -13.88 2.71 10.05
C THR A 57 -12.44 2.24 9.87
N HIS A 58 -12.00 2.09 8.62
CA HIS A 58 -10.59 1.92 8.27
C HIS A 58 -9.81 3.22 8.48
N LYS A 59 -9.41 3.53 9.72
CA LYS A 59 -8.66 4.77 10.08
C LYS A 59 -7.14 4.61 10.02
N THR A 60 -6.65 3.63 9.26
CA THR A 60 -5.23 3.24 9.22
C THR A 60 -4.44 3.95 8.12
N GLY A 61 -5.09 4.17 6.97
CA GLY A 61 -4.58 5.00 5.88
C GLY A 61 -5.19 6.41 5.89
N ARG A 62 -5.08 7.08 4.75
CA ARG A 62 -5.68 8.40 4.46
C ARG A 62 -7.12 8.31 3.99
N LEU A 63 -7.58 7.20 3.42
CA LEU A 63 -9.00 6.98 3.11
C LEU A 63 -9.73 6.37 4.32
N TRP A 64 -10.56 7.16 5.01
CA TRP A 64 -11.33 6.71 6.18
C TRP A 64 -12.71 6.19 5.77
N LEU A 65 -12.71 5.01 5.12
CA LEU A 65 -13.92 4.30 4.71
C LEU A 65 -14.53 3.52 5.88
N THR A 66 -15.83 3.69 6.14
CA THR A 66 -16.58 2.83 7.05
C THR A 66 -17.18 1.63 6.32
N VAL A 67 -17.14 0.46 6.98
CA VAL A 67 -17.74 -0.80 6.53
C VAL A 67 -18.66 -1.37 7.62
N SER A 68 -19.75 -2.04 7.23
CA SER A 68 -20.68 -2.67 8.17
C SER A 68 -20.80 -4.18 8.01
N ASN A 69 -21.44 -4.83 9.00
CA ASN A 69 -21.90 -6.21 8.92
C ASN A 69 -23.36 -6.35 8.43
N TYR A 70 -23.81 -5.40 7.61
CA TYR A 70 -25.11 -5.41 6.92
C TYR A 70 -24.98 -4.86 5.48
N GLY A 71 -23.80 -5.04 4.88
CA GLY A 71 -23.55 -4.68 3.47
C GLY A 71 -23.62 -3.19 3.14
N ILE A 72 -23.40 -2.30 4.11
CA ILE A 72 -23.31 -0.84 3.89
C ILE A 72 -21.85 -0.39 4.01
N LEU A 73 -21.47 0.52 3.11
CA LEU A 73 -20.30 1.38 3.22
C LEU A 73 -20.73 2.78 3.66
N GLY A 74 -19.85 3.47 4.37
CA GLY A 74 -20.12 4.83 4.85
C GLY A 74 -20.99 4.89 6.11
N ASN A 75 -21.48 6.09 6.43
CA ASN A 75 -22.19 6.40 7.69
C ASN A 75 -23.56 7.09 7.50
N GLN A 76 -24.01 7.38 6.28
CA GLN A 76 -25.25 8.15 6.02
C GLN A 76 -25.29 9.51 6.78
N HIS A 77 -24.11 10.10 7.00
CA HIS A 77 -23.80 11.25 7.88
C HIS A 77 -24.45 11.20 9.27
N ASN A 78 -24.75 9.99 9.76
CA ASN A 78 -25.51 9.76 10.97
C ASN A 78 -24.61 9.81 12.21
N VAL A 79 -24.59 10.97 12.88
CA VAL A 79 -23.79 11.24 14.10
C VAL A 79 -24.13 10.36 15.32
N PHE A 80 -25.14 9.48 15.25
CA PHE A 80 -25.45 8.48 16.28
C PHE A 80 -24.79 7.12 16.02
N LEU A 81 -24.34 6.86 14.79
CA LEU A 81 -23.60 5.65 14.44
C LEU A 81 -22.18 5.70 15.04
N ARG A 82 -21.70 4.54 15.52
CA ARG A 82 -20.48 4.45 16.34
C ARG A 82 -19.45 3.53 15.71
N ASP A 83 -18.20 3.95 15.79
CA ASP A 83 -17.05 3.21 15.31
C ASP A 83 -16.76 2.04 16.24
N CYS A 84 -16.88 0.82 15.72
CA CYS A 84 -16.67 -0.42 16.46
C CYS A 84 -15.26 -0.55 17.08
N ILE A 85 -14.28 0.23 16.62
CA ILE A 85 -12.89 0.19 17.07
C ILE A 85 -12.64 1.23 18.16
N THR A 86 -13.07 2.48 17.91
CA THR A 86 -12.72 3.63 18.78
C THR A 86 -13.85 4.05 19.73
N GLY A 87 -15.09 3.62 19.49
CA GLY A 87 -16.29 4.13 20.16
C GLY A 87 -16.67 5.57 19.77
N GLY A 88 -15.89 6.21 18.89
CA GLY A 88 -16.18 7.54 18.35
C GLY A 88 -17.25 7.54 17.26
N ILE A 89 -17.40 8.67 16.58
CA ILE A 89 -18.22 8.76 15.36
C ILE A 89 -17.44 8.07 14.21
N THR A 90 -18.16 7.33 13.37
CA THR A 90 -17.65 6.83 12.08
C THR A 90 -17.66 7.93 11.03
N SER A 91 -16.60 8.08 10.25
CA SER A 91 -16.61 8.82 8.99
C SER A 91 -17.34 8.00 7.91
N SER A 92 -17.59 8.55 6.73
CA SER A 92 -18.23 7.84 5.63
C SER A 92 -17.17 7.25 4.67
N ALA A 93 -16.51 8.12 3.91
CA ALA A 93 -15.35 7.87 3.06
C ALA A 93 -14.48 9.14 3.06
N GLU A 94 -14.01 9.51 4.25
CA GLU A 94 -13.36 10.80 4.49
C GLU A 94 -11.93 10.79 3.97
N PHE A 95 -11.56 11.80 3.16
CA PHE A 95 -10.26 11.86 2.50
C PHE A 95 -9.72 13.29 2.32
N PRO A 96 -8.50 13.60 2.79
CA PRO A 96 -7.70 12.81 3.71
C PRO A 96 -8.39 12.70 5.08
N GLY A 97 -8.31 11.55 5.73
CA GLY A 97 -8.93 11.31 7.03
C GLY A 97 -8.53 12.34 8.09
N GLY A 98 -9.52 12.95 8.74
CA GLY A 98 -9.36 14.10 9.64
C GLY A 98 -9.62 15.47 9.00
N SER A 99 -9.89 15.54 7.69
CA SER A 99 -10.22 16.79 6.97
C SER A 99 -11.69 17.24 7.10
N SER A 100 -12.58 16.35 7.54
CA SER A 100 -14.04 16.48 7.39
C SER A 100 -14.55 16.65 5.95
N VAL A 101 -13.73 16.31 4.95
CA VAL A 101 -14.14 16.17 3.54
C VAL A 101 -14.53 14.71 3.31
N GLU A 102 -15.82 14.46 3.16
CA GLU A 102 -16.37 13.13 2.81
C GLU A 102 -16.52 13.03 1.29
N TYR A 103 -16.35 11.83 0.74
CA TYR A 103 -16.59 11.54 -0.69
C TYR A 103 -17.80 10.63 -0.95
N LEU A 104 -18.63 10.40 0.07
CA LEU A 104 -19.69 9.39 0.04
C LEU A 104 -20.75 9.68 1.11
N PHE A 105 -22.03 9.70 0.75
CA PHE A 105 -23.12 9.59 1.74
C PHE A 105 -23.19 8.14 2.26
N GLN A 106 -23.25 7.18 1.33
CA GLN A 106 -23.20 5.75 1.60
C GLN A 106 -22.77 4.95 0.36
N GLY A 107 -22.45 3.68 0.55
CA GLY A 107 -22.46 2.68 -0.51
C GLY A 107 -23.12 1.40 -0.01
N ALA A 108 -23.40 0.45 -0.90
CA ALA A 108 -23.95 -0.84 -0.50
C ALA A 108 -23.54 -1.99 -1.42
N LEU A 109 -23.39 -3.17 -0.83
CA LEU A 109 -23.37 -4.42 -1.59
C LEU A 109 -24.78 -4.70 -2.10
N TRP A 110 -24.91 -4.89 -3.42
CA TRP A 110 -26.12 -5.36 -4.09
C TRP A 110 -25.85 -6.73 -4.71
N VAL A 111 -26.73 -7.69 -4.47
CA VAL A 111 -26.72 -9.00 -5.14
C VAL A 111 -28.09 -9.19 -5.81
N GLY A 112 -28.13 -9.73 -7.01
CA GLY A 112 -29.39 -9.96 -7.73
C GLY A 112 -29.32 -11.14 -8.68
N GLY A 113 -30.45 -11.76 -8.98
CA GLY A 113 -30.53 -12.95 -9.83
C GLY A 113 -31.92 -13.54 -9.93
N ILE A 114 -32.03 -14.66 -10.64
CA ILE A 114 -33.27 -15.40 -10.84
C ILE A 114 -33.30 -16.59 -9.89
N VAL A 115 -34.32 -16.66 -9.02
CA VAL A 115 -34.52 -17.74 -8.04
C VAL A 115 -35.86 -18.41 -8.32
N GLY A 116 -35.79 -19.61 -8.92
CA GLY A 116 -36.96 -20.29 -9.49
C GLY A 116 -37.44 -19.55 -10.73
N GLU A 117 -38.63 -18.96 -10.65
CA GLU A 117 -39.21 -18.09 -11.70
C GLU A 117 -39.14 -16.59 -11.32
N ASP A 118 -38.81 -16.25 -10.06
CA ASP A 118 -38.77 -14.85 -9.60
C ASP A 118 -37.40 -14.21 -9.89
N THR A 119 -37.42 -12.96 -10.34
CA THR A 119 -36.25 -12.07 -10.31
C THR A 119 -36.21 -11.37 -8.95
N LEU A 120 -35.09 -11.48 -8.23
CA LEU A 120 -34.92 -10.98 -6.87
C LEU A 120 -33.59 -10.21 -6.73
N THR A 121 -33.55 -9.29 -5.78
CA THR A 121 -32.33 -8.67 -5.27
C THR A 121 -32.22 -8.81 -3.75
N SER A 122 -31.05 -8.47 -3.23
CA SER A 122 -30.77 -8.35 -1.81
C SER A 122 -29.71 -7.26 -1.64
N VAL A 123 -30.05 -6.20 -0.91
CA VAL A 123 -29.20 -5.00 -0.76
C VAL A 123 -28.87 -4.68 0.70
N GLY A 124 -27.70 -4.08 0.92
CA GLY A 124 -27.36 -3.47 2.22
C GLY A 124 -28.13 -2.16 2.46
N ASN A 125 -28.23 -1.33 1.43
CA ASN A 125 -29.15 -0.20 1.30
C ASN A 125 -29.54 -0.03 -0.17
N ASP A 126 -30.73 0.50 -0.48
CA ASP A 126 -31.15 0.79 -1.85
C ASP A 126 -30.94 2.24 -2.30
N GLY A 127 -30.48 3.13 -1.42
CA GLY A 127 -30.14 4.51 -1.76
C GLY A 127 -31.31 5.48 -1.86
N TRP A 128 -32.54 5.08 -1.50
CA TRP A 128 -33.72 5.95 -1.62
C TRP A 128 -34.81 5.69 -0.58
N VAL A 129 -35.54 4.58 -0.66
CA VAL A 129 -36.60 4.24 0.32
C VAL A 129 -36.07 3.47 1.55
N ASN A 130 -34.74 3.38 1.67
CA ASN A 130 -34.02 2.79 2.79
C ASN A 130 -34.37 1.31 3.02
N ILE A 131 -34.48 0.54 1.93
CA ILE A 131 -34.62 -0.92 1.99
C ILE A 131 -33.28 -1.53 2.38
N GLN A 132 -33.30 -2.42 3.38
CA GLN A 132 -32.12 -3.10 3.92
C GLN A 132 -32.48 -4.57 4.17
N GLU A 133 -31.79 -5.49 3.48
CA GLU A 133 -32.17 -6.92 3.41
C GLU A 133 -31.09 -7.85 3.99
N PHE A 134 -29.85 -7.33 4.13
CA PHE A 134 -28.74 -8.04 4.79
C PHE A 134 -28.67 -7.78 6.30
N PHE A 135 -28.55 -8.86 7.09
CA PHE A 135 -28.46 -8.79 8.55
C PHE A 135 -27.40 -9.75 9.12
N PRO A 136 -26.67 -9.35 10.18
CA PRO A 136 -25.72 -10.21 10.87
C PRO A 136 -26.41 -11.19 11.85
N ASP A 137 -25.64 -12.12 12.39
CA ASP A 137 -26.05 -12.99 13.50
C ASP A 137 -26.38 -12.20 14.81
N GLU A 138 -27.07 -12.85 15.75
CA GLU A 138 -27.35 -12.28 17.09
C GLU A 138 -26.08 -12.18 17.97
N GLY A 139 -25.95 -11.07 18.69
CA GLY A 139 -24.88 -10.84 19.67
C GLY A 139 -23.45 -10.98 19.12
N VAL A 140 -22.54 -11.53 19.93
CA VAL A 140 -21.09 -11.64 19.61
C VAL A 140 -20.82 -12.47 18.34
N LYS A 141 -21.76 -13.29 17.88
CA LYS A 141 -21.64 -14.02 16.60
C LYS A 141 -21.72 -13.10 15.38
N GLY A 142 -22.49 -12.01 15.46
CA GLY A 142 -22.59 -11.02 14.40
C GLY A 142 -21.42 -10.02 14.39
N SER A 143 -20.65 -9.91 15.47
CA SER A 143 -19.56 -8.93 15.62
C SER A 143 -18.53 -8.99 14.50
N ILE A 144 -18.04 -7.83 14.07
CA ILE A 144 -16.98 -7.74 13.05
C ILE A 144 -15.66 -8.22 13.67
N VAL A 145 -15.04 -9.26 13.12
CA VAL A 145 -13.74 -9.72 13.59
C VAL A 145 -12.67 -8.74 13.09
N ARG A 146 -11.88 -8.20 14.02
CA ARG A 146 -10.82 -7.20 13.78
C ARG A 146 -9.47 -7.91 13.84
N ARG A 147 -8.56 -7.66 12.88
CA ARG A 147 -7.18 -8.19 12.86
C ARG A 147 -6.18 -7.11 12.45
N SER A 148 -4.90 -7.32 12.71
CA SER A 148 -3.83 -6.37 12.35
C SER A 148 -2.47 -7.06 12.28
N THR A 149 -1.67 -6.73 11.26
CA THR A 149 -0.25 -7.10 11.15
C THR A 149 0.63 -6.36 12.18
N ARG A 150 0.16 -5.21 12.71
CA ARG A 150 0.92 -4.33 13.61
C ARG A 150 1.00 -4.94 15.00
N SER A 151 2.20 -5.32 15.44
CA SER A 151 2.46 -5.94 16.75
C SER A 151 2.11 -5.06 17.96
N SER A 152 1.93 -3.75 17.76
CA SER A 152 1.43 -2.81 18.77
C SER A 152 -0.10 -2.73 18.86
N SER A 153 -0.83 -3.38 17.95
CA SER A 153 -2.29 -3.38 17.91
C SER A 153 -2.87 -4.36 18.95
N PRO A 154 -3.95 -3.99 19.69
CA PRO A 154 -4.68 -4.95 20.52
C PRO A 154 -5.39 -6.04 19.70
N TYR A 155 -5.44 -5.89 18.37
CA TYR A 155 -5.99 -6.85 17.40
C TYR A 155 -4.89 -7.58 16.61
N TYR A 156 -3.64 -7.56 17.10
CA TYR A 156 -2.53 -8.26 16.43
C TYR A 156 -2.83 -9.75 16.19
N SER A 157 -2.59 -10.23 14.97
CA SER A 157 -2.74 -11.63 14.61
C SER A 157 -1.71 -12.07 13.57
N SER A 158 -1.20 -13.30 13.72
CA SER A 158 -0.39 -13.95 12.69
C SER A 158 -1.19 -14.42 11.47
N GLU A 159 -2.53 -14.32 11.53
CA GLU A 159 -3.44 -14.51 10.40
C GLU A 159 -3.99 -13.17 9.85
N ALA A 160 -3.30 -12.05 10.12
CA ALA A 160 -3.64 -10.76 9.56
C ALA A 160 -2.96 -10.54 8.20
N ILE A 161 -3.65 -9.84 7.30
CA ILE A 161 -3.20 -9.55 5.93
C ILE A 161 -2.68 -8.11 5.82
N SER A 162 -3.35 -7.17 6.49
CA SER A 162 -3.08 -5.74 6.42
C SER A 162 -2.93 -5.12 7.82
N ASP A 163 -2.61 -3.83 7.86
CA ASP A 163 -2.48 -3.09 9.12
C ASP A 163 -3.81 -3.02 9.90
N LEU A 164 -4.95 -3.17 9.22
CA LEU A 164 -6.26 -3.40 9.82
C LEU A 164 -7.16 -4.19 8.86
N ASP A 165 -7.43 -5.45 9.21
CA ASP A 165 -8.45 -6.27 8.56
C ASP A 165 -9.77 -6.20 9.35
N LEU A 166 -10.88 -6.11 8.62
CA LEU A 166 -12.23 -6.18 9.17
C LEU A 166 -13.01 -7.28 8.45
N LEU A 167 -13.45 -8.30 9.20
CA LEU A 167 -14.12 -9.49 8.67
C LEU A 167 -15.54 -9.56 9.24
N ALA A 168 -16.54 -9.49 8.36
CA ALA A 168 -17.95 -9.51 8.70
C ALA A 168 -18.65 -10.71 8.05
N VAL A 169 -19.66 -11.27 8.73
CA VAL A 169 -20.54 -12.31 8.17
C VAL A 169 -21.98 -11.88 8.37
N TYR A 170 -22.75 -11.89 7.29
CA TYR A 170 -24.15 -11.48 7.29
C TYR A 170 -24.94 -12.19 6.19
N TYR A 171 -26.26 -12.12 6.28
CA TYR A 171 -27.16 -13.01 5.56
C TYR A 171 -28.37 -12.27 5.01
N ASP A 172 -28.82 -12.68 3.83
CA ASP A 172 -30.19 -12.51 3.41
C ASP A 172 -30.95 -13.81 3.72
N THR A 173 -31.66 -13.82 4.86
CA THR A 173 -32.52 -14.95 5.27
C THR A 173 -33.78 -14.55 6.04
N LEU A 174 -33.89 -13.28 6.44
CA LEU A 174 -34.95 -12.83 7.34
C LEU A 174 -36.27 -12.55 6.62
N ARG A 175 -37.39 -12.83 7.30
CA ARG A 175 -38.76 -12.56 6.82
C ARG A 175 -39.63 -11.89 7.87
N ASP A 176 -39.01 -11.34 8.91
CA ASP A 176 -39.72 -10.68 10.01
C ASP A 176 -40.02 -9.22 9.63
N PRO A 177 -41.30 -8.82 9.46
CA PRO A 177 -41.66 -7.46 9.04
C PRO A 177 -41.36 -6.40 10.10
N ARG A 178 -40.84 -6.77 11.27
CA ARG A 178 -40.28 -5.85 12.28
C ARG A 178 -38.82 -5.48 12.02
N LEU A 179 -38.15 -6.17 11.09
CA LEU A 179 -36.74 -6.00 10.74
C LEU A 179 -36.58 -5.69 9.25
N VAL A 180 -37.22 -6.47 8.38
CA VAL A 180 -37.40 -6.16 6.95
C VAL A 180 -38.73 -5.41 6.78
N THR A 181 -38.73 -4.14 7.20
CA THR A 181 -39.94 -3.32 7.40
C THR A 181 -40.57 -2.79 6.13
N THR A 182 -39.80 -2.69 5.05
CA THR A 182 -40.19 -1.99 3.81
C THR A 182 -40.42 -3.03 2.71
N PRO A 183 -41.66 -3.18 2.18
CA PRO A 183 -41.94 -4.04 1.03
C PRO A 183 -41.31 -3.53 -0.27
N ASP A 184 -41.27 -4.38 -1.31
CA ASP A 184 -40.95 -3.97 -2.69
C ASP A 184 -41.87 -2.81 -3.13
N PRO A 185 -41.35 -1.63 -3.52
CA PRO A 185 -42.20 -0.46 -3.78
C PRO A 185 -43.02 -0.53 -5.07
N GLU A 186 -42.63 -1.36 -6.05
CA GLU A 186 -43.30 -1.47 -7.36
C GLU A 186 -44.55 -2.37 -7.25
N ASN A 187 -44.53 -3.38 -6.39
CA ASN A 187 -45.59 -4.40 -6.31
C ASN A 187 -46.12 -4.68 -4.88
N GLY A 188 -45.55 -4.08 -3.84
CA GLY A 188 -45.98 -4.23 -2.45
C GLY A 188 -45.67 -5.59 -1.81
N ARG A 189 -44.90 -6.46 -2.47
CA ARG A 189 -44.54 -7.78 -1.95
C ARG A 189 -43.59 -7.65 -0.74
N PRO A 190 -43.86 -8.34 0.38
CA PRO A 190 -42.90 -8.45 1.48
C PRO A 190 -41.57 -9.07 1.02
N HIS A 191 -40.49 -8.83 1.77
CA HIS A 191 -39.17 -9.38 1.41
C HIS A 191 -39.21 -10.89 1.16
N LYS A 192 -38.63 -11.32 0.02
CA LYS A 192 -38.41 -12.73 -0.32
C LYS A 192 -36.89 -12.96 -0.40
N PRO A 193 -36.27 -13.48 0.67
CA PRO A 193 -34.87 -13.87 0.64
C PRO A 193 -34.51 -14.78 -0.53
N MET A 194 -33.44 -14.40 -1.24
CA MET A 194 -32.65 -15.24 -2.13
C MET A 194 -31.92 -16.35 -1.34
N GLY A 195 -31.65 -16.15 -0.04
CA GLY A 195 -31.03 -17.14 0.84
C GLY A 195 -29.50 -17.05 0.87
N LEU A 196 -28.96 -15.83 0.84
CA LEU A 196 -27.52 -15.61 0.73
C LEU A 196 -26.82 -15.62 2.10
N LYS A 197 -25.58 -16.14 2.11
CA LYS A 197 -24.55 -15.77 3.09
C LYS A 197 -23.49 -14.94 2.40
N ILE A 198 -23.11 -13.84 3.03
CA ILE A 198 -22.01 -12.97 2.63
C ILE A 198 -20.91 -13.10 3.69
N GLU A 199 -19.68 -13.37 3.24
CA GLU A 199 -18.47 -13.13 4.04
C GLU A 199 -17.74 -11.95 3.42
N GLN A 200 -17.68 -10.84 4.13
CA GLN A 200 -16.98 -9.62 3.70
C GLN A 200 -15.66 -9.51 4.47
N ARG A 201 -14.56 -9.28 3.77
CA ARG A 201 -13.24 -9.05 4.34
C ARG A 201 -12.71 -7.76 3.73
N SER A 202 -12.38 -6.77 4.54
CA SER A 202 -11.82 -5.51 4.06
C SER A 202 -10.48 -5.20 4.69
N TYR A 203 -9.59 -4.60 3.91
CA TYR A 203 -8.15 -4.50 4.19
C TYR A 203 -7.64 -3.09 3.94
N SER A 204 -6.76 -2.59 4.82
CA SER A 204 -6.19 -1.24 4.73
C SER A 204 -4.77 -1.19 5.28
N TRP A 205 -3.92 -0.38 4.65
CA TRP A 205 -2.50 -0.23 4.99
C TRP A 205 -2.17 1.22 5.36
N SER A 206 -1.08 1.42 6.12
CA SER A 206 -0.56 2.74 6.52
C SER A 206 0.67 3.19 5.74
N ALA A 207 1.21 2.34 4.84
CA ALA A 207 2.31 2.68 3.95
C ALA A 207 1.85 3.59 2.79
N GLU A 208 2.75 4.42 2.24
CA GLU A 208 2.36 5.43 1.22
C GLU A 208 1.75 4.84 -0.05
N TRP A 209 2.17 3.64 -0.45
CA TRP A 209 1.59 2.90 -1.59
C TRP A 209 0.17 2.37 -1.32
N GLY A 210 -0.26 2.28 -0.06
CA GLY A 210 -1.46 1.56 0.39
C GLY A 210 -2.46 2.38 1.22
N GLN A 211 -2.15 3.64 1.53
CA GLN A 211 -2.93 4.48 2.44
C GLN A 211 -4.18 5.13 1.82
N ASP A 212 -4.22 5.33 0.51
CA ASP A 212 -5.31 6.05 -0.18
C ASP A 212 -6.48 5.13 -0.59
N TRP A 213 -6.45 3.86 -0.18
CA TRP A 213 -7.41 2.85 -0.65
C TRP A 213 -7.70 1.71 0.34
N VAL A 214 -8.85 1.06 0.11
CA VAL A 214 -9.34 -0.09 0.87
C VAL A 214 -9.80 -1.17 -0.12
N LEU A 215 -9.37 -2.42 0.09
CA LEU A 215 -9.90 -3.56 -0.65
C LEU A 215 -11.13 -4.12 0.06
N LEU A 216 -12.13 -4.52 -0.72
CA LEU A 216 -13.37 -5.15 -0.27
C LEU A 216 -13.50 -6.52 -0.95
N ASP A 217 -13.18 -7.59 -0.23
CA ASP A 217 -13.27 -8.97 -0.71
C ASP A 217 -14.53 -9.66 -0.17
N PHE A 218 -15.42 -10.05 -1.08
CA PHE A 218 -16.69 -10.70 -0.75
C PHE A 218 -16.67 -12.17 -1.18
N THR A 219 -17.17 -13.05 -0.31
CA THR A 219 -17.56 -14.42 -0.68
C THR A 219 -19.06 -14.53 -0.56
N ILE A 220 -19.74 -14.56 -1.71
CA ILE A 220 -21.19 -14.68 -1.82
C ILE A 220 -21.52 -16.17 -1.91
N THR A 221 -22.37 -16.69 -1.02
CA THR A 221 -22.71 -18.12 -0.96
C THR A 221 -24.22 -18.32 -1.00
N ASN A 222 -24.69 -19.20 -1.88
CA ASN A 222 -26.09 -19.63 -1.92
C ASN A 222 -26.36 -20.64 -0.78
N MET A 223 -27.13 -20.27 0.24
CA MET A 223 -27.62 -21.19 1.29
C MET A 223 -29.10 -21.59 1.08
N GLY A 224 -29.73 -21.14 0.00
CA GLY A 224 -31.08 -21.53 -0.39
C GLY A 224 -31.18 -22.97 -0.88
N ASP A 225 -32.41 -23.41 -1.14
CA ASP A 225 -32.70 -24.73 -1.74
C ASP A 225 -32.80 -24.71 -3.27
N GLU A 226 -32.82 -23.51 -3.87
CA GLU A 226 -32.94 -23.29 -5.31
C GLU A 226 -31.65 -22.66 -5.86
N PRO A 227 -31.26 -22.98 -7.10
CA PRO A 227 -30.10 -22.37 -7.73
C PRO A 227 -30.40 -20.93 -8.14
N ILE A 228 -29.50 -20.00 -7.79
CA ILE A 228 -29.57 -18.62 -8.26
C ILE A 228 -28.97 -18.60 -9.68
N ARG A 229 -29.82 -18.34 -10.68
CA ARG A 229 -29.44 -18.29 -12.09
C ARG A 229 -29.17 -16.85 -12.52
N LYS A 230 -28.12 -16.66 -13.32
CA LYS A 230 -27.64 -15.33 -13.75
C LYS A 230 -27.43 -14.34 -12.58
N ALA A 231 -26.89 -14.81 -11.47
CA ALA A 231 -26.50 -13.97 -10.36
C ALA A 231 -25.47 -12.91 -10.81
N CYS A 232 -25.71 -11.67 -10.41
CA CYS A 232 -24.82 -10.52 -10.54
C CYS A 232 -24.57 -9.90 -9.17
N VAL A 233 -23.41 -9.28 -9.00
CA VAL A 233 -22.98 -8.59 -7.78
C VAL A 233 -22.49 -7.20 -8.15
N GLY A 234 -22.90 -6.18 -7.40
CA GLY A 234 -22.45 -4.82 -7.63
C GLY A 234 -22.23 -4.04 -6.34
N LEU A 235 -21.46 -2.97 -6.46
CA LEU A 235 -21.28 -1.98 -5.41
C LEU A 235 -22.05 -0.71 -5.82
N PHE A 236 -23.16 -0.46 -5.14
CA PHE A 236 -23.91 0.78 -5.20
C PHE A 236 -23.13 1.86 -4.43
N MET A 237 -23.11 3.07 -4.96
CA MET A 237 -22.45 4.23 -4.39
C MET A 237 -23.38 5.45 -4.51
N ASP A 238 -23.41 6.24 -3.44
CA ASP A 238 -24.24 7.43 -3.24
C ASP A 238 -23.27 8.60 -2.93
N PRO A 239 -22.60 9.19 -3.94
CA PRO A 239 -21.74 10.36 -3.76
C PRO A 239 -22.50 11.52 -3.12
N ALA A 240 -21.80 12.23 -2.23
CA ALA A 240 -22.22 13.48 -1.63
C ALA A 240 -20.94 14.16 -1.12
N ILE A 241 -20.18 14.72 -2.06
CA ILE A 241 -18.78 15.08 -1.86
C ILE A 241 -18.69 16.52 -1.37
N GLY A 242 -17.99 16.74 -0.25
CA GLY A 242 -17.83 18.10 0.30
C GLY A 242 -17.47 18.15 1.78
N ASN A 243 -17.47 19.35 2.37
CA ASN A 243 -16.97 19.58 3.73
C ASN A 243 -18.05 19.63 4.80
N PHE A 244 -18.28 18.48 5.44
CA PHE A 244 -19.34 18.30 6.43
C PHE A 244 -19.12 19.05 7.75
N ALA A 245 -17.93 19.62 8.00
CA ALA A 245 -17.74 20.56 9.11
C ALA A 245 -18.38 21.94 8.87
N SER A 246 -18.74 22.29 7.62
CA SER A 246 -19.45 23.55 7.32
C SER A 246 -20.98 23.45 7.46
N GLY A 247 -21.53 22.24 7.58
CA GLY A 247 -22.94 22.01 7.95
C GLY A 247 -23.99 22.24 6.84
N LYS A 248 -23.57 22.30 5.57
CA LYS A 248 -24.45 22.23 4.40
C LYS A 248 -24.68 20.76 3.96
N LEU A 249 -25.43 20.58 2.87
CA LEU A 249 -25.43 19.39 2.03
C LEU A 249 -24.63 19.71 0.76
N PHE A 250 -23.82 18.75 0.30
CA PHE A 250 -22.92 18.85 -0.85
C PHE A 250 -23.14 17.55 -1.62
N SER A 251 -23.74 17.69 -2.80
CA SER A 251 -24.16 16.58 -3.68
C SER A 251 -24.85 17.12 -4.93
N ASN A 252 -25.22 18.40 -4.94
CA ASN A 252 -25.89 19.06 -6.06
C ASN A 252 -24.91 19.45 -7.19
N ASP A 253 -23.64 19.18 -6.93
CA ASP A 253 -22.41 19.66 -7.55
C ASP A 253 -21.61 18.45 -8.09
N ASP A 254 -22.04 17.22 -7.76
CA ASP A 254 -21.29 16.00 -8.03
C ASP A 254 -21.50 15.44 -9.45
N TYR A 255 -20.48 14.74 -9.95
CA TYR A 255 -20.50 13.96 -11.19
C TYR A 255 -20.21 12.47 -10.95
N ALA A 256 -20.92 11.58 -11.66
CA ALA A 256 -20.53 10.19 -11.92
C ALA A 256 -19.91 10.01 -13.33
N ALA A 257 -18.91 9.13 -13.45
CA ALA A 257 -18.17 8.90 -14.70
C ALA A 257 -17.44 7.54 -14.77
N PHE A 258 -17.02 7.11 -15.98
CA PHE A 258 -16.32 5.82 -16.18
C PHE A 258 -15.07 5.89 -17.04
N LEU A 259 -13.90 5.74 -16.41
CA LEU A 259 -12.60 5.76 -17.07
C LEU A 259 -12.23 4.37 -17.59
N THR A 260 -12.58 4.06 -18.84
CA THR A 260 -12.14 2.79 -19.47
C THR A 260 -10.63 2.71 -19.66
N LYS A 261 -10.01 3.80 -20.12
CA LYS A 261 -8.66 3.82 -20.69
C LYS A 261 -7.90 5.08 -20.30
N ILE A 262 -6.59 4.94 -20.12
CA ILE A 262 -5.67 6.07 -19.96
C ILE A 262 -4.57 6.03 -21.01
N ARG A 263 -4.09 7.21 -21.42
CA ARG A 263 -2.78 7.41 -22.04
C ARG A 263 -1.82 7.89 -20.96
N PRO A 264 -0.91 7.06 -20.44
CA PRO A 264 0.10 7.53 -19.49
C PRO A 264 0.98 8.58 -20.19
N ASP A 265 1.31 9.69 -19.54
CA ASP A 265 2.04 10.84 -20.16
C ASP A 265 3.37 10.45 -20.83
N THR A 266 3.91 9.27 -20.50
CA THR A 266 5.01 8.51 -21.13
C THR A 266 5.20 8.64 -22.64
N CYS A 267 4.16 8.99 -23.41
CA CYS A 267 4.21 9.08 -24.88
C CYS A 267 3.75 10.43 -25.47
N ARG A 268 3.75 11.53 -24.70
CA ARG A 268 3.62 12.88 -25.29
C ARG A 268 4.84 13.18 -26.19
N GLY A 269 4.70 12.94 -27.50
CA GLY A 269 5.66 13.36 -28.53
C GLY A 269 6.15 12.28 -29.50
N GLN A 270 5.85 10.99 -29.29
CA GLN A 270 6.29 9.92 -30.22
C GLN A 270 5.16 9.50 -31.18
N PRO A 271 5.25 9.83 -32.50
CA PRO A 271 4.24 9.42 -33.47
C PRO A 271 4.38 7.93 -33.79
N GLY A 272 3.33 7.15 -33.48
CA GLY A 272 3.17 5.76 -33.93
C GLY A 272 2.92 4.71 -32.84
N ILE A 273 3.14 5.03 -31.56
CA ILE A 273 2.97 4.07 -30.46
C ILE A 273 1.65 4.33 -29.70
N PRO A 274 0.62 3.46 -29.83
CA PRO A 274 -0.62 3.57 -29.05
C PRO A 274 -0.44 2.99 -27.63
N ASN A 275 0.32 3.67 -26.78
CA ASN A 275 0.38 3.35 -25.34
C ASN A 275 -0.93 3.80 -24.66
N ILE A 276 -1.93 2.92 -24.73
CA ILE A 276 -3.23 3.04 -24.06
C ILE A 276 -3.40 1.83 -23.15
N GLU A 277 -3.52 2.05 -21.84
CA GLU A 277 -3.76 0.99 -20.84
C GLU A 277 -5.24 1.01 -20.46
N ASN A 278 -5.89 -0.17 -20.48
CA ASN A 278 -7.26 -0.31 -19.99
C ASN A 278 -7.24 -0.34 -18.46
N ILE A 279 -7.94 0.60 -17.82
CA ILE A 279 -7.91 0.75 -16.36
C ILE A 279 -9.27 0.46 -15.72
N ASN A 280 -10.38 0.78 -16.39
CA ASN A 280 -11.75 0.45 -16.01
C ASN A 280 -12.08 0.80 -14.54
N ILE A 281 -12.34 2.08 -14.32
CA ILE A 281 -12.67 2.69 -13.02
C ILE A 281 -14.04 3.39 -13.15
N ALA A 282 -14.98 3.07 -12.27
CA ALA A 282 -16.13 3.94 -12.00
C ALA A 282 -15.68 4.99 -10.98
N TYR A 283 -15.95 6.27 -11.20
CA TYR A 283 -15.52 7.32 -10.28
C TYR A 283 -16.54 8.44 -10.12
N ALA A 284 -16.49 9.11 -8.98
CA ALA A 284 -17.25 10.31 -8.68
C ALA A 284 -16.37 11.40 -8.08
N TYR A 285 -16.73 12.65 -8.34
CA TYR A 285 -15.99 13.84 -7.98
C TYR A 285 -16.92 15.07 -8.03
N ASP A 286 -16.61 16.04 -7.18
CA ASP A 286 -17.17 17.39 -7.17
C ASP A 286 -16.81 18.12 -8.49
N ASN A 287 -17.73 18.87 -9.11
CA ASN A 287 -17.56 19.40 -10.47
C ASN A 287 -16.45 20.46 -10.62
N ASP A 288 -16.21 21.31 -9.63
CA ASP A 288 -15.18 22.37 -9.68
C ASP A 288 -14.17 22.33 -8.52
N GLY A 289 -14.48 21.54 -7.49
CA GLY A 289 -13.68 21.40 -6.30
C GLY A 289 -13.80 22.62 -5.38
N ASP A 290 -14.95 23.29 -5.29
CA ASP A 290 -15.23 24.30 -4.27
C ASP A 290 -15.74 23.68 -2.94
N PRO A 291 -15.67 24.37 -1.79
CA PRO A 291 -16.09 23.82 -0.50
C PRO A 291 -17.60 23.93 -0.21
N GLN A 292 -18.39 24.56 -1.09
CA GLN A 292 -19.81 24.93 -0.94
C GLN A 292 -20.40 25.81 -2.11
N GLU A 293 -21.12 25.21 -3.08
CA GLU A 293 -21.98 25.82 -4.14
C GLU A 293 -21.76 27.34 -4.36
N GLY A 294 -20.71 27.71 -5.13
CA GLY A 294 -20.33 29.09 -5.41
C GLY A 294 -19.33 29.69 -4.40
N GLY A 295 -18.43 28.86 -3.89
CA GLY A 295 -17.42 29.18 -2.88
C GLY A 295 -16.10 29.72 -3.44
N ASP A 296 -15.38 30.49 -2.61
CA ASP A 296 -14.04 30.97 -2.94
C ASP A 296 -13.02 29.85 -2.70
N ILE A 297 -12.40 29.40 -3.80
CA ILE A 297 -11.49 28.24 -3.94
C ILE A 297 -10.11 28.43 -3.28
N GLY A 298 -10.10 28.65 -1.97
CA GLY A 298 -8.88 28.75 -1.18
C GLY A 298 -8.18 27.40 -1.02
N LEU A 299 -6.86 27.35 -1.27
CA LEU A 299 -5.98 26.18 -1.09
C LEU A 299 -5.85 25.75 0.39
N SER A 300 -6.93 25.21 0.94
CA SER A 300 -7.05 24.70 2.30
C SER A 300 -7.37 23.20 2.28
N SER A 301 -7.04 22.49 3.37
CA SER A 301 -7.32 21.06 3.52
C SER A 301 -8.80 20.72 3.72
N SER A 302 -9.71 21.68 3.50
CA SER A 302 -11.15 21.55 3.68
C SER A 302 -11.92 21.46 2.36
N VAL A 303 -11.22 21.31 1.23
CA VAL A 303 -11.80 21.46 -0.13
C VAL A 303 -11.76 20.13 -0.89
N PRO A 304 -12.86 19.71 -1.57
CA PRO A 304 -13.01 18.40 -2.24
C PRO A 304 -12.23 18.27 -3.57
N THR A 305 -10.98 18.72 -3.61
CA THR A 305 -10.09 18.69 -4.80
C THR A 305 -9.67 17.28 -5.28
N GLY A 306 -10.24 16.21 -4.73
CA GLY A 306 -9.94 14.83 -5.08
C GLY A 306 -11.06 14.16 -5.89
N ALA A 307 -10.96 12.84 -6.04
CA ALA A 307 -12.01 12.00 -6.61
C ALA A 307 -12.07 10.64 -5.89
N LEU A 308 -13.25 10.01 -5.86
CA LEU A 308 -13.44 8.65 -5.36
C LEU A 308 -13.59 7.67 -6.53
N GLY A 309 -12.72 6.67 -6.60
CA GLY A 309 -12.74 5.59 -7.58
C GLY A 309 -13.16 4.25 -6.98
N VAL A 310 -13.86 3.46 -7.78
CA VAL A 310 -14.25 2.07 -7.52
C VAL A 310 -13.83 1.21 -8.71
N LYS A 311 -13.20 0.07 -8.42
CA LYS A 311 -12.72 -0.86 -9.43
C LYS A 311 -12.98 -2.31 -9.04
N ILE A 312 -13.53 -3.11 -9.95
CA ILE A 312 -13.53 -4.58 -9.81
C ILE A 312 -12.09 -5.10 -9.99
N LEU A 313 -11.66 -5.98 -9.09
CA LEU A 313 -10.39 -6.70 -9.13
C LEU A 313 -10.55 -8.22 -9.32
N ARG A 314 -11.72 -8.79 -9.03
CA ARG A 314 -12.04 -10.21 -9.30
C ARG A 314 -13.53 -10.44 -9.47
N ALA A 315 -13.87 -11.29 -10.43
CA ALA A 315 -15.18 -11.86 -10.69
C ALA A 315 -15.05 -13.38 -10.97
N LYS A 316 -16.17 -14.10 -11.09
CA LYS A 316 -16.18 -15.57 -11.29
C LYS A 316 -15.62 -15.99 -12.65
N GLU A 317 -15.98 -15.25 -13.68
CA GLU A 317 -15.27 -15.24 -14.96
C GLU A 317 -14.19 -14.17 -14.79
N ALA A 318 -12.93 -14.60 -14.70
CA ALA A 318 -11.86 -13.77 -14.17
C ALA A 318 -11.46 -12.64 -15.12
N LEU A 319 -11.18 -11.46 -14.54
CA LEU A 319 -10.67 -10.29 -15.24
C LEU A 319 -9.59 -10.68 -16.24
N ARG A 320 -9.89 -10.44 -17.51
CA ARG A 320 -8.95 -10.64 -18.61
C ARG A 320 -7.58 -10.05 -18.23
N PRO A 321 -6.49 -10.83 -18.28
CA PRO A 321 -5.19 -10.37 -17.77
C PRO A 321 -4.73 -9.02 -18.35
N ASP A 322 -5.07 -8.74 -19.61
CA ASP A 322 -4.82 -7.48 -20.33
C ASP A 322 -5.57 -6.24 -19.82
N GLY A 323 -6.40 -6.39 -18.78
CA GLY A 323 -7.15 -5.31 -18.14
C GLY A 323 -8.38 -4.85 -18.91
N THR A 324 -8.77 -5.50 -20.01
CA THR A 324 -10.05 -5.21 -20.67
C THR A 324 -11.25 -5.54 -19.76
N LEU A 325 -12.43 -4.98 -20.08
CA LEU A 325 -13.67 -5.33 -19.39
C LEU A 325 -14.02 -6.80 -19.63
N ASP A 326 -14.56 -7.46 -18.60
CA ASP A 326 -15.16 -8.78 -18.76
C ASP A 326 -16.52 -8.70 -19.44
N ALA A 327 -16.98 -9.83 -19.97
CA ALA A 327 -18.32 -9.94 -20.50
C ALA A 327 -19.33 -9.86 -19.35
N GLY A 328 -20.02 -8.71 -19.22
CA GLY A 328 -21.01 -8.47 -18.17
C GLY A 328 -20.51 -7.71 -16.93
N THR A 329 -19.38 -6.98 -17.03
CA THR A 329 -19.26 -5.75 -16.24
C THR A 329 -20.32 -4.74 -16.70
N SER A 330 -21.02 -4.10 -15.76
CA SER A 330 -21.90 -2.97 -16.06
C SER A 330 -21.56 -1.78 -15.15
N PHE A 331 -21.66 -0.56 -15.67
CA PHE A 331 -21.59 0.69 -14.93
C PHE A 331 -22.81 1.53 -15.30
N ASN A 332 -23.62 1.86 -14.31
CA ASN A 332 -24.84 2.65 -14.49
C ASN A 332 -24.86 3.81 -13.51
N TRP A 333 -25.35 4.99 -13.90
CA TRP A 333 -25.60 6.10 -12.98
C TRP A 333 -26.97 6.76 -13.21
N TRP A 334 -27.48 7.42 -12.19
CA TRP A 334 -28.78 8.08 -12.23
C TRP A 334 -28.91 9.22 -11.23
N ILE A 335 -29.80 10.17 -11.53
CA ILE A 335 -30.33 11.17 -10.60
C ILE A 335 -31.76 10.75 -10.21
N PRO A 336 -32.11 10.71 -8.92
CA PRO A 336 -33.48 10.45 -8.47
C PRO A 336 -34.36 11.70 -8.58
N ASP A 337 -35.52 11.67 -7.92
CA ASP A 337 -36.56 12.72 -7.96
C ASP A 337 -36.23 13.91 -7.03
N GLU A 338 -35.10 14.57 -7.26
CA GLU A 338 -34.62 15.74 -6.52
C GLU A 338 -34.59 17.03 -7.36
N LYS A 339 -34.46 18.20 -6.69
CA LYS A 339 -34.48 19.58 -7.23
C LYS A 339 -35.60 19.96 -8.24
N GLY A 340 -36.53 19.05 -8.58
CA GLY A 340 -37.54 19.23 -9.62
C GLY A 340 -37.17 18.64 -10.98
N PHE A 341 -36.15 17.77 -11.04
CA PHE A 341 -35.82 16.96 -12.20
C PHE A 341 -36.91 15.90 -12.49
N VAL A 342 -36.77 15.22 -13.62
CA VAL A 342 -37.41 13.91 -13.79
C VAL A 342 -36.35 12.88 -13.44
N ASP A 343 -36.67 12.00 -12.49
CA ASP A 343 -35.99 10.74 -12.16
C ASP A 343 -35.43 10.04 -13.43
N TRP A 344 -34.11 10.12 -13.66
CA TRP A 344 -33.46 9.84 -14.94
C TRP A 344 -32.00 9.40 -14.83
N GLY A 345 -31.56 8.52 -15.74
CA GLY A 345 -30.17 8.20 -16.05
C GLY A 345 -30.04 7.77 -17.53
N PRO A 346 -28.82 7.58 -18.05
CA PRO A 346 -28.59 7.03 -19.38
C PRO A 346 -29.08 5.58 -19.51
N GLN A 347 -29.50 5.18 -20.72
CA GLN A 347 -30.00 3.84 -21.05
C GLN A 347 -29.91 3.60 -22.57
N HIS A 348 -29.72 2.35 -23.04
CA HIS A 348 -29.90 2.02 -24.46
C HIS A 348 -31.35 1.63 -24.82
N ALA A 349 -31.72 1.90 -26.08
CA ALA A 349 -33.03 1.63 -26.66
C ALA A 349 -33.53 0.18 -26.58
N PRO A 350 -32.70 -0.89 -26.61
CA PRO A 350 -33.17 -2.26 -26.40
C PRO A 350 -33.79 -2.51 -25.01
N GLY A 351 -33.52 -1.67 -24.01
CA GLY A 351 -34.07 -1.78 -22.65
C GLY A 351 -35.55 -1.41 -22.49
N LEU A 352 -36.18 -0.85 -23.53
CA LEU A 352 -37.48 -0.13 -23.50
C LEU A 352 -38.74 -0.91 -23.01
N THR A 353 -38.65 -2.18 -22.63
CA THR A 353 -39.85 -3.03 -22.46
C THR A 353 -40.61 -2.91 -21.14
N ASN A 354 -40.00 -2.37 -20.07
CA ASN A 354 -40.66 -2.18 -18.76
C ASN A 354 -39.90 -1.14 -17.90
N PHE A 355 -40.04 0.15 -18.19
CA PHE A 355 -39.69 1.24 -17.26
C PHE A 355 -40.98 2.01 -16.92
N THR A 356 -41.33 2.08 -15.64
CA THR A 356 -42.61 2.61 -15.15
C THR A 356 -42.63 4.15 -15.07
N GLY A 357 -42.33 4.80 -16.19
CA GLY A 357 -42.37 6.26 -16.37
C GLY A 357 -41.18 7.03 -15.78
N ARG A 358 -40.56 6.50 -14.72
CA ARG A 358 -39.27 6.92 -14.17
C ARG A 358 -38.12 6.22 -14.90
N ARG A 359 -36.97 6.89 -15.05
CA ARG A 359 -35.80 6.40 -15.82
C ARG A 359 -34.47 6.43 -15.05
N GLY A 360 -34.46 6.83 -13.78
CA GLY A 360 -33.27 6.88 -12.95
C GLY A 360 -33.26 5.79 -11.89
N HIS A 361 -33.91 6.05 -10.75
CA HIS A 361 -33.83 5.21 -9.57
C HIS A 361 -34.43 3.80 -9.80
N PRO A 362 -33.62 2.72 -9.68
CA PRO A 362 -34.07 1.37 -9.96
C PRO A 362 -34.97 0.83 -8.84
N THR A 363 -36.27 1.09 -8.98
CA THR A 363 -37.30 0.76 -7.98
C THR A 363 -37.68 -0.73 -8.01
N GLY A 364 -37.58 -1.42 -6.87
CA GLY A 364 -37.97 -2.83 -6.72
C GLY A 364 -37.02 -3.83 -7.39
N ASP A 365 -37.22 -5.12 -7.09
CA ASP A 365 -36.26 -6.19 -7.43
C ASP A 365 -35.93 -6.27 -8.93
N LEU A 366 -36.95 -6.16 -9.78
CA LEU A 366 -36.80 -6.27 -11.24
C LEU A 366 -35.93 -5.15 -11.83
N MET A 367 -35.98 -3.94 -11.27
CA MET A 367 -35.25 -2.79 -11.80
C MET A 367 -33.81 -2.78 -11.29
N ARG A 368 -33.60 -3.06 -9.99
CA ARG A 368 -32.25 -3.22 -9.43
C ARG A 368 -31.48 -4.33 -10.14
N TYR A 369 -32.13 -5.46 -10.45
CA TYR A 369 -31.50 -6.53 -11.20
C TYR A 369 -31.11 -6.14 -12.64
N LYS A 370 -31.92 -5.32 -13.35
CA LYS A 370 -31.52 -4.81 -14.67
C LYS A 370 -30.23 -4.00 -14.63
N TYR A 371 -30.10 -3.08 -13.68
CA TYR A 371 -28.88 -2.26 -13.50
C TYR A 371 -27.67 -3.12 -13.05
N LEU A 372 -27.91 -4.28 -12.42
CA LEU A 372 -26.88 -5.29 -12.13
C LEU A 372 -26.51 -6.16 -13.34
N SER A 373 -27.29 -6.20 -14.43
CA SER A 373 -27.19 -7.24 -15.47
C SER A 373 -27.33 -6.78 -16.92
N ASN A 374 -27.37 -5.47 -17.20
CA ASN A 374 -27.56 -4.94 -18.54
C ASN A 374 -26.28 -4.96 -19.38
N GLY A 375 -25.09 -4.93 -18.74
CA GLY A 375 -23.80 -4.85 -19.44
C GLY A 375 -23.55 -3.50 -20.11
N GLU A 376 -24.30 -2.47 -19.69
CA GLU A 376 -24.18 -1.10 -20.19
C GLU A 376 -23.05 -0.39 -19.43
N ILE A 377 -22.36 0.54 -20.10
CA ILE A 377 -21.32 1.39 -19.51
C ILE A 377 -21.76 2.82 -19.79
N ASP A 378 -22.43 3.43 -18.82
CA ASP A 378 -22.93 4.79 -18.94
C ASP A 378 -21.81 5.81 -19.17
N TYR A 379 -22.15 6.83 -19.96
CA TYR A 379 -21.26 7.93 -20.27
C TYR A 379 -21.16 8.93 -19.12
N ASP A 380 -20.04 9.62 -18.99
CA ASP A 380 -19.82 10.62 -17.94
C ASP A 380 -20.93 11.68 -17.88
N GLN A 381 -21.42 11.98 -16.68
CA GLN A 381 -22.59 12.82 -16.41
C GLN A 381 -22.57 14.18 -17.11
N VAL A 382 -21.41 14.85 -17.14
CA VAL A 382 -21.17 16.13 -17.85
C VAL A 382 -21.55 16.12 -19.35
N MET A 383 -21.72 14.94 -19.96
CA MET A 383 -22.14 14.79 -21.36
C MET A 383 -23.67 14.78 -21.56
N SER A 384 -24.51 14.76 -20.51
CA SER A 384 -25.97 14.54 -20.61
C SER A 384 -26.76 15.58 -21.42
N ALA A 385 -26.21 16.78 -21.60
CA ALA A 385 -26.82 17.83 -22.42
C ALA A 385 -26.68 17.60 -23.93
N ILE A 386 -25.73 16.78 -24.39
CA ILE A 386 -25.34 16.63 -25.79
C ILE A 386 -26.42 15.89 -26.59
N THR A 387 -26.78 16.43 -27.76
CA THR A 387 -27.90 15.95 -28.58
C THR A 387 -27.53 14.92 -29.67
N ASP A 388 -26.25 14.74 -29.97
CA ASP A 388 -25.78 14.13 -31.22
C ASP A 388 -24.62 13.13 -30.98
N PRO A 389 -24.85 11.80 -31.09
CA PRO A 389 -23.83 10.76 -30.96
C PRO A 389 -22.57 10.94 -31.81
N ASP A 390 -22.66 11.60 -32.98
CA ASP A 390 -21.51 11.83 -33.85
C ASP A 390 -20.59 12.95 -33.35
N LEU A 391 -21.02 13.75 -32.37
CA LEU A 391 -20.23 14.82 -31.75
C LEU A 391 -19.39 14.38 -30.54
N TYR A 392 -19.50 13.11 -30.12
CA TYR A 392 -18.75 12.58 -28.98
C TYR A 392 -17.33 12.15 -29.39
N VAL A 393 -16.35 12.57 -28.58
CA VAL A 393 -14.92 12.30 -28.81
C VAL A 393 -14.45 11.02 -28.09
N ASP A 394 -15.25 10.48 -27.16
CA ASP A 394 -15.06 9.11 -26.65
C ASP A 394 -15.80 8.09 -27.51
N THR A 395 -15.09 7.04 -27.90
CA THR A 395 -15.57 5.92 -28.72
C THR A 395 -16.74 5.13 -28.13
N LEU A 396 -17.02 5.24 -26.83
CA LEU A 396 -18.16 4.58 -26.18
C LEU A 396 -19.53 5.13 -26.61
N LEU A 397 -19.55 6.37 -27.11
CA LEU A 397 -20.77 7.13 -27.38
C LEU A 397 -21.17 7.18 -28.85
N GLN A 398 -20.37 6.55 -29.71
CA GLN A 398 -20.68 6.29 -31.12
C GLN A 398 -21.60 5.07 -31.30
N ASP A 399 -22.11 4.48 -30.20
CA ASP A 399 -23.18 3.50 -30.26
C ASP A 399 -24.52 4.20 -30.52
N ALA A 400 -25.10 3.96 -31.70
CA ALA A 400 -26.36 4.55 -32.14
C ALA A 400 -27.61 4.06 -31.35
N ASN A 401 -27.44 3.22 -30.32
CA ASN A 401 -28.53 2.70 -29.49
C ASN A 401 -28.84 3.55 -28.24
N TRP A 402 -28.07 4.59 -27.88
CA TRP A 402 -28.40 5.44 -26.73
C TRP A 402 -29.80 6.08 -26.86
N LEU A 403 -30.60 6.07 -25.77
CA LEU A 403 -31.86 6.81 -25.74
C LEU A 403 -31.60 8.33 -25.76
N PRO A 404 -32.53 9.13 -26.33
CA PRO A 404 -32.43 10.59 -26.26
C PRO A 404 -32.35 11.09 -24.81
N ARG A 405 -31.57 12.17 -24.64
CA ARG A 405 -31.41 12.91 -23.38
C ARG A 405 -32.73 13.28 -22.70
N LEU A 406 -32.64 13.72 -21.45
CA LEU A 406 -33.79 14.29 -20.75
C LEU A 406 -34.34 15.52 -21.49
N GLU A 407 -35.67 15.68 -21.45
CA GLU A 407 -36.38 16.88 -21.88
C GLU A 407 -37.39 17.25 -20.77
N PRO A 408 -37.62 18.54 -20.47
CA PRO A 408 -37.19 19.71 -21.22
C PRO A 408 -35.68 19.98 -21.11
N PHE A 409 -35.10 20.49 -22.19
CA PHE A 409 -33.66 20.76 -22.36
C PHE A 409 -32.94 21.36 -21.14
N ALA A 410 -33.56 22.30 -20.42
CA ALA A 410 -32.98 22.90 -19.21
C ALA A 410 -32.53 21.83 -18.19
N SER A 411 -33.40 20.84 -17.90
CA SER A 411 -33.09 19.76 -16.95
C SER A 411 -31.96 18.83 -17.42
N ALA A 412 -31.66 18.77 -18.71
CA ALA A 412 -30.50 18.02 -19.22
C ALA A 412 -29.19 18.81 -19.12
N VAL A 413 -29.28 20.15 -19.09
CA VAL A 413 -28.15 21.04 -18.78
C VAL A 413 -27.89 21.05 -17.29
N ASP A 414 -28.94 21.17 -16.46
CA ASP A 414 -28.78 21.20 -15.00
C ASP A 414 -28.08 19.91 -14.50
N ILE A 415 -28.44 18.73 -15.02
CA ILE A 415 -27.73 17.45 -14.72
C ILE A 415 -26.27 17.44 -15.23
N ALA A 416 -25.99 18.13 -16.34
CA ALA A 416 -24.65 18.29 -16.89
C ALA A 416 -23.81 19.34 -16.13
N ASP A 417 -24.45 20.26 -15.41
CA ASP A 417 -23.82 21.24 -14.51
C ASP A 417 -23.31 20.52 -13.24
N GLY A 418 -24.18 19.76 -12.59
CA GLY A 418 -23.91 18.95 -11.40
C GLY A 418 -25.23 18.43 -10.80
N ALA A 419 -25.22 17.26 -10.14
CA ALA A 419 -26.44 16.72 -9.54
C ALA A 419 -26.17 15.61 -8.52
N ASP A 420 -27.17 15.41 -7.64
CA ASP A 420 -27.24 14.37 -6.61
C ASP A 420 -27.31 12.98 -7.26
N ASN A 421 -26.16 12.51 -7.69
CA ASN A 421 -26.02 11.32 -8.50
C ASN A 421 -25.80 10.07 -7.65
N ARG A 422 -26.11 8.93 -8.24
CA ARG A 422 -25.81 7.59 -7.71
C ARG A 422 -25.23 6.77 -8.82
N PHE A 423 -24.34 5.83 -8.49
CA PHE A 423 -23.83 4.87 -9.47
C PHE A 423 -23.75 3.44 -8.93
N LEU A 424 -23.73 2.48 -9.85
CA LEU A 424 -23.60 1.06 -9.57
C LEU A 424 -22.56 0.46 -10.51
N LEU A 425 -21.45 -0.04 -9.95
CA LEU A 425 -20.49 -0.87 -10.68
C LEU A 425 -20.76 -2.34 -10.37
N SER A 426 -21.07 -3.14 -11.40
CA SER A 426 -21.53 -4.53 -11.26
C SER A 426 -20.77 -5.52 -12.13
N THR A 427 -20.84 -6.80 -11.77
CA THR A 427 -20.26 -7.92 -12.52
C THR A 427 -21.10 -9.19 -12.40
N GLY A 428 -21.13 -9.98 -13.47
CA GLY A 428 -21.91 -11.19 -13.68
C GLY A 428 -22.09 -11.41 -15.19
N PRO A 429 -23.09 -12.18 -15.65
CA PRO A 429 -23.97 -13.05 -14.88
C PRO A 429 -23.34 -14.44 -14.69
N PHE A 430 -23.28 -14.94 -13.46
CA PHE A 430 -22.86 -16.30 -13.15
C PHE A 430 -24.00 -17.14 -12.55
N ASN A 431 -23.80 -18.46 -12.40
CA ASN A 431 -24.74 -19.31 -11.68
C ASN A 431 -24.19 -19.65 -10.28
N LEU A 432 -25.09 -19.83 -9.31
CA LEU A 432 -24.81 -20.36 -7.97
C LEU A 432 -25.80 -21.48 -7.62
N ASP A 433 -25.37 -22.74 -7.74
CA ASP A 433 -26.15 -23.87 -7.23
C ASP A 433 -26.15 -23.89 -5.68
N PRO A 434 -27.11 -24.58 -5.01
CA PRO A 434 -27.18 -24.64 -3.54
C PRO A 434 -25.87 -25.12 -2.88
N GLY A 435 -25.35 -24.33 -1.95
CA GLY A 435 -24.07 -24.55 -1.29
C GLY A 435 -22.83 -24.04 -2.06
N GLU A 436 -23.00 -23.46 -3.25
CA GLU A 436 -21.91 -22.88 -4.03
C GLU A 436 -21.56 -21.46 -3.55
N SER A 437 -20.26 -21.15 -3.57
CA SER A 437 -19.70 -19.83 -3.26
C SER A 437 -19.02 -19.22 -4.48
N VAL A 438 -19.05 -17.88 -4.58
CA VAL A 438 -18.29 -17.09 -5.55
C VAL A 438 -17.52 -15.98 -4.83
N PRO A 439 -16.24 -15.77 -5.16
CA PRO A 439 -15.51 -14.59 -4.73
C PRO A 439 -15.74 -13.42 -5.70
N VAL A 440 -15.96 -12.22 -5.15
CA VAL A 440 -15.98 -10.96 -5.90
C VAL A 440 -15.18 -9.94 -5.10
N THR A 441 -14.24 -9.26 -5.74
CA THR A 441 -13.34 -8.31 -5.05
C THR A 441 -13.38 -6.95 -5.71
N PHE A 442 -13.54 -5.90 -4.91
CA PHE A 442 -13.47 -4.50 -5.33
C PHE A 442 -12.30 -3.78 -4.63
N ALA A 443 -11.79 -2.74 -5.26
CA ALA A 443 -11.02 -1.69 -4.62
C ALA A 443 -11.87 -0.41 -4.57
N VAL A 444 -11.88 0.26 -3.42
CA VAL A 444 -12.40 1.62 -3.25
C VAL A 444 -11.22 2.50 -2.87
N PHE A 445 -10.98 3.58 -3.61
CA PHE A 445 -9.76 4.37 -3.53
C PHE A 445 -10.04 5.84 -3.79
N ALA A 446 -9.33 6.72 -3.10
CA ALA A 446 -9.36 8.15 -3.39
C ALA A 446 -8.17 8.55 -4.29
N ALA A 447 -8.31 9.67 -4.99
CA ALA A 447 -7.26 10.32 -5.75
C ALA A 447 -7.06 11.74 -5.21
N PRO A 448 -5.87 12.11 -4.70
CA PRO A 448 -5.58 13.48 -4.29
C PRO A 448 -5.31 14.39 -5.49
N ALA A 449 -5.70 15.66 -5.39
CA ALA A 449 -5.42 16.72 -6.37
C ALA A 449 -5.89 16.41 -7.80
N PHE A 450 -7.07 15.80 -7.92
CA PHE A 450 -7.79 15.60 -9.18
C PHE A 450 -8.14 16.96 -9.83
N HIS A 451 -8.55 17.93 -9.02
CA HIS A 451 -8.61 19.35 -9.40
C HIS A 451 -7.25 20.01 -9.12
N SER A 452 -6.70 20.71 -10.14
CA SER A 452 -5.35 21.28 -10.11
C SER A 452 -5.28 22.80 -10.33
N ASP A 453 -6.21 23.35 -11.12
CA ASP A 453 -6.52 24.79 -11.19
C ASP A 453 -8.02 24.95 -10.96
N PRO A 454 -8.45 25.56 -9.85
CA PRO A 454 -9.87 25.64 -9.51
C PRO A 454 -10.64 26.66 -10.37
N ALA A 455 -9.98 27.44 -11.24
CA ALA A 455 -10.68 28.23 -12.25
C ALA A 455 -11.17 27.38 -13.46
N ASN A 456 -10.76 26.10 -13.55
CA ASN A 456 -11.00 25.24 -14.72
C ASN A 456 -12.48 25.10 -15.10
N PHE A 457 -13.37 24.89 -14.14
CA PHE A 457 -14.79 24.69 -14.42
C PHE A 457 -15.41 25.96 -15.01
N GLN A 458 -15.37 27.07 -14.26
CA GLN A 458 -15.93 28.36 -14.66
C GLN A 458 -15.31 28.93 -15.96
N ALA A 459 -14.05 28.59 -16.28
CA ALA A 459 -13.40 28.98 -17.54
C ALA A 459 -13.89 28.17 -18.76
N ASN A 460 -14.27 26.90 -18.57
CA ASN A 460 -14.82 26.04 -19.61
C ASN A 460 -16.34 26.19 -19.76
N PHE A 461 -17.05 26.43 -18.66
CA PHE A 461 -18.50 26.64 -18.62
C PHE A 461 -18.91 28.04 -18.09
N PRO A 462 -18.55 29.17 -18.77
CA PRO A 462 -19.04 30.50 -18.41
C PRO A 462 -20.57 30.66 -18.41
N THR A 463 -21.28 29.78 -19.11
CA THR A 463 -22.75 29.76 -19.19
C THR A 463 -23.28 28.34 -19.28
N GLN A 464 -24.52 28.12 -18.86
CA GLN A 464 -25.29 26.89 -19.12
C GLN A 464 -25.32 26.47 -20.61
N SER A 465 -25.10 27.40 -21.56
CA SER A 465 -25.05 27.07 -22.99
C SER A 465 -23.74 26.41 -23.43
N ASP A 466 -22.68 26.46 -22.63
CA ASP A 466 -21.39 25.86 -22.94
C ASP A 466 -21.40 24.31 -22.81
N PHE A 467 -22.31 23.73 -22.02
CA PHE A 467 -22.54 22.27 -21.93
C PHE A 467 -23.08 21.65 -23.22
N LEU A 468 -23.58 22.46 -24.17
CA LEU A 468 -23.88 21.99 -25.53
C LEU A 468 -22.64 21.77 -26.41
N ASN A 469 -21.46 22.23 -25.97
CA ASN A 469 -20.26 22.24 -26.79
C ASN A 469 -19.30 21.11 -26.36
N PRO A 470 -19.18 20.01 -27.12
CA PRO A 470 -18.29 18.90 -26.76
C PRO A 470 -16.83 19.35 -26.64
N ASN A 471 -16.41 20.42 -27.32
CA ASN A 471 -15.05 20.95 -27.21
C ASN A 471 -14.77 21.60 -25.85
N ARG A 472 -15.79 22.18 -25.20
CA ARG A 472 -15.69 22.70 -23.82
C ARG A 472 -15.54 21.56 -22.83
N ILE A 473 -16.40 20.55 -22.95
CA ILE A 473 -16.38 19.39 -22.04
C ILE A 473 -15.07 18.60 -22.20
N ASN A 474 -14.56 18.44 -23.43
CA ASN A 474 -13.23 17.85 -23.64
C ASN A 474 -12.10 18.73 -23.09
N ALA A 475 -12.15 20.06 -23.21
CA ALA A 475 -11.14 20.96 -22.65
C ALA A 475 -11.14 20.92 -21.11
N TYR A 476 -12.32 20.88 -20.48
CA TYR A 476 -12.50 20.64 -19.05
C TYR A 476 -11.94 19.27 -18.63
N LYS A 477 -12.35 18.17 -19.28
CA LYS A 477 -11.81 16.83 -18.99
C LYS A 477 -10.29 16.72 -19.18
N LEU A 478 -9.70 17.50 -20.09
CA LEU A 478 -8.24 17.58 -20.29
C LEU A 478 -7.50 18.43 -19.24
N SER A 479 -8.23 19.11 -18.34
CA SER A 479 -7.68 19.92 -17.24
C SER A 479 -7.67 19.21 -15.88
N LEU A 480 -8.33 18.05 -15.78
CA LEU A 480 -8.42 17.20 -14.60
C LEU A 480 -7.23 16.22 -14.52
N ASP A 481 -6.74 15.92 -13.30
CA ASP A 481 -5.59 15.05 -13.07
C ASP A 481 -5.99 13.62 -12.67
N PHE A 482 -6.10 12.75 -13.67
CA PHE A 482 -6.43 11.33 -13.47
C PHE A 482 -5.27 10.48 -12.91
N ARG A 483 -4.07 11.02 -12.67
CA ARG A 483 -2.90 10.22 -12.27
C ARG A 483 -3.13 9.51 -10.93
N GLY A 484 -3.74 10.17 -9.96
CA GLY A 484 -4.08 9.56 -8.67
C GLY A 484 -5.06 8.38 -8.78
N LEU A 485 -6.09 8.50 -9.63
CA LEU A 485 -7.02 7.40 -9.91
C LEU A 485 -6.30 6.21 -10.58
N PHE A 486 -5.42 6.50 -11.54
CA PHE A 486 -4.65 5.47 -12.26
C PHE A 486 -3.67 4.72 -11.35
N ASP A 487 -2.84 5.44 -10.60
CA ASP A 487 -1.79 4.86 -9.77
C ASP A 487 -2.40 4.03 -8.63
N ASN A 488 -3.44 4.52 -7.96
CA ASN A 488 -4.11 3.78 -6.88
C ASN A 488 -4.88 2.56 -7.42
N ALA A 489 -5.60 2.67 -8.55
CA ALA A 489 -6.24 1.51 -9.19
C ALA A 489 -5.23 0.45 -9.64
N ARG A 490 -4.06 0.88 -10.15
CA ARG A 490 -2.96 0.01 -10.57
C ARG A 490 -2.30 -0.68 -9.37
N MET A 491 -2.05 0.06 -8.29
CA MET A 491 -1.42 -0.50 -7.09
C MET A 491 -2.37 -1.47 -6.39
N ALA A 492 -3.65 -1.11 -6.22
CA ALA A 492 -4.66 -2.00 -5.65
C ALA A 492 -4.76 -3.34 -6.41
N ARG A 493 -4.72 -3.33 -7.75
CA ARG A 493 -4.67 -4.56 -8.56
C ARG A 493 -3.41 -5.40 -8.31
N LYS A 494 -2.25 -4.77 -8.14
CA LYS A 494 -0.96 -5.44 -7.88
C LYS A 494 -0.88 -6.06 -6.49
N VAL A 495 -1.35 -5.34 -5.48
CA VAL A 495 -1.39 -5.85 -4.12
C VAL A 495 -2.34 -7.03 -4.01
N PHE A 496 -3.47 -6.96 -4.72
CA PHE A 496 -4.46 -8.02 -4.74
C PHE A 496 -3.92 -9.35 -5.32
N ASP A 497 -3.22 -9.34 -6.46
CA ASP A 497 -2.82 -10.53 -7.24
C ASP A 497 -1.49 -10.24 -7.97
N ASN A 498 -0.37 -10.88 -7.59
CA ASN A 498 0.96 -10.64 -8.17
C ASN A 498 1.69 -11.92 -8.61
N ASP A 499 2.06 -11.95 -9.90
CA ASP A 499 2.89 -13.02 -10.46
C ASP A 499 4.36 -12.88 -10.03
N THR A 500 4.97 -14.02 -9.72
CA THR A 500 6.41 -14.13 -9.43
C THR A 500 7.26 -14.37 -10.70
N GLU A 501 6.65 -14.78 -11.82
CA GLU A 501 7.32 -14.95 -13.11
C GLU A 501 7.18 -13.70 -14.00
N PHE A 502 8.29 -12.98 -14.20
CA PHE A 502 8.28 -11.71 -14.93
C PHE A 502 8.15 -11.87 -16.46
N PHE A 503 6.92 -11.92 -16.96
CA PHE A 503 6.65 -11.95 -18.41
C PHE A 503 6.87 -10.58 -19.10
N LEU A 504 8.04 -10.45 -19.74
CA LEU A 504 8.32 -9.38 -20.69
C LEU A 504 7.52 -9.58 -21.98
N PHE A 505 6.46 -8.79 -22.17
CA PHE A 505 5.74 -8.73 -23.44
C PHE A 505 6.53 -7.96 -24.50
N TYR A 506 6.63 -8.55 -25.69
CA TYR A 506 7.30 -7.97 -26.86
C TYR A 506 6.33 -7.15 -27.71
N CYS A 507 6.69 -5.90 -28.01
CA CYS A 507 6.02 -5.10 -29.03
C CYS A 507 6.88 -5.00 -30.29
N SER A 508 6.61 -5.85 -31.28
CA SER A 508 6.84 -5.52 -32.69
C SER A 508 5.78 -4.51 -33.14
N GLU A 509 6.01 -3.55 -34.05
CA GLU A 509 7.11 -3.45 -35.01
C GLU A 509 7.29 -1.96 -35.42
N ILE A 510 8.52 -1.45 -35.55
CA ILE A 510 8.82 -0.21 -36.29
C ILE A 510 10.00 -0.47 -37.24
N CYS A 511 9.70 -0.83 -38.48
CA CYS A 511 10.69 -1.03 -39.53
C CYS A 511 10.82 0.20 -40.43
N SER A 512 11.73 1.11 -40.08
CA SER A 512 12.19 2.17 -40.99
C SER A 512 13.14 1.59 -42.05
N PRO A 513 12.88 1.77 -43.36
CA PRO A 513 13.74 1.21 -44.41
C PRO A 513 15.16 1.80 -44.40
N GLY A 514 16.13 1.02 -43.93
CA GLY A 514 17.57 1.36 -43.98
C GLY A 514 18.23 1.67 -42.64
N SER A 515 17.49 1.67 -41.53
CA SER A 515 18.04 1.76 -40.16
C SER A 515 17.63 0.53 -39.35
N GLY A 516 18.51 0.07 -38.45
CA GLY A 516 18.22 -1.07 -37.57
C GLY A 516 17.05 -0.81 -36.61
N CYS A 517 16.44 -1.87 -36.11
CA CYS A 517 15.28 -1.79 -35.22
C CYS A 517 15.69 -1.48 -33.78
N ASP A 518 15.29 -0.31 -33.27
CA ASP A 518 15.30 -0.05 -31.82
C ASP A 518 14.15 -0.80 -31.15
N THR A 519 14.43 -1.42 -30.00
CA THR A 519 13.48 -2.28 -29.27
C THR A 519 12.95 -1.57 -28.03
N VAL A 520 11.64 -1.33 -27.95
CA VAL A 520 10.98 -0.71 -26.79
C VAL A 520 10.23 -1.79 -26.00
N PHE A 521 10.57 -1.94 -24.72
CA PHE A 521 9.97 -2.92 -23.82
C PHE A 521 8.75 -2.35 -23.10
N VAL A 522 7.56 -2.92 -23.33
CA VAL A 522 6.32 -2.52 -22.66
C VAL A 522 5.89 -3.63 -21.69
N ARG A 523 6.17 -3.44 -20.39
CA ARG A 523 5.72 -4.37 -19.34
C ARG A 523 4.20 -4.25 -19.16
N ARG A 524 3.45 -5.29 -19.51
CA ARG A 524 2.07 -5.49 -19.04
C ARG A 524 2.10 -6.29 -17.74
N PHE A 525 1.31 -5.86 -16.76
CA PHE A 525 1.15 -6.59 -15.51
C PHE A 525 -0.01 -7.59 -15.66
N HIS A 526 0.28 -8.87 -15.46
CA HIS A 526 -0.68 -9.96 -15.31
C HIS A 526 -0.31 -10.62 -13.99
N GLY A 527 -1.27 -10.79 -13.08
CA GLY A 527 -1.08 -11.62 -11.89
C GLY A 527 -1.21 -13.10 -12.24
N ASP A 528 -0.87 -14.00 -11.30
CA ASP A 528 -1.00 -15.44 -11.53
C ASP A 528 -2.46 -15.94 -11.41
N GLY A 529 -3.36 -15.07 -10.90
CA GLY A 529 -4.77 -15.33 -10.69
C GLY A 529 -5.11 -15.83 -9.28
N ILE A 530 -4.14 -15.88 -8.37
CA ILE A 530 -4.29 -16.31 -6.97
C ILE A 530 -4.09 -15.08 -6.07
N PRO A 531 -5.13 -14.55 -5.41
CA PRO A 531 -4.98 -13.32 -4.64
C PRO A 531 -4.05 -13.43 -3.43
N ASP A 532 -2.97 -12.66 -3.49
CA ASP A 532 -1.91 -12.55 -2.47
C ASP A 532 -2.24 -11.60 -1.32
N PHE A 533 -2.86 -10.46 -1.65
CA PHE A 533 -3.00 -9.30 -0.77
C PHE A 533 -1.67 -8.75 -0.19
N LYS A 534 -0.55 -8.90 -0.93
CA LYS A 534 0.81 -8.46 -0.53
C LYS A 534 1.21 -7.19 -1.26
N GLY A 535 1.59 -6.15 -0.54
CA GLY A 535 2.22 -4.96 -1.14
C GLY A 535 3.74 -5.05 -1.24
N PRO A 536 4.39 -3.96 -1.68
CA PRO A 536 5.84 -3.81 -1.58
C PRO A 536 6.33 -4.05 -0.15
N VAL A 537 7.50 -4.67 0.02
CA VAL A 537 8.07 -4.97 1.34
C VAL A 537 9.55 -4.56 1.43
N PRO A 538 10.01 -4.02 2.57
CA PRO A 538 11.40 -3.64 2.75
C PRO A 538 12.32 -4.87 2.67
N PRO A 539 13.61 -4.70 2.32
CA PRO A 539 14.55 -5.81 2.21
C PRO A 539 14.69 -6.59 3.53
N PRO A 540 14.97 -7.91 3.49
CA PRO A 540 15.03 -8.75 4.68
C PRO A 540 16.24 -8.40 5.55
N TYR A 541 16.09 -8.43 6.88
CA TYR A 541 17.17 -8.11 7.83
C TYR A 541 18.45 -8.90 7.54
N PRO A 542 19.63 -8.24 7.56
CA PRO A 542 20.90 -8.93 7.36
C PRO A 542 21.23 -9.81 8.56
N LYS A 543 22.04 -10.86 8.36
CA LYS A 543 22.62 -11.59 9.49
C LYS A 543 23.56 -10.67 10.29
N VAL A 544 23.26 -10.42 11.55
CA VAL A 544 24.07 -9.59 12.47
C VAL A 544 24.91 -10.45 13.42
N GLU A 545 26.12 -9.98 13.72
CA GLU A 545 27.05 -10.52 14.73
C GLU A 545 27.61 -9.35 15.57
N PHE A 546 27.91 -9.59 16.85
CA PHE A 546 28.42 -8.57 17.77
C PHE A 546 29.74 -9.00 18.40
N SER A 547 30.64 -8.04 18.61
CA SER A 547 31.85 -8.19 19.41
C SER A 547 31.91 -7.07 20.45
N THR A 548 32.21 -7.41 21.70
CA THR A 548 32.04 -6.50 22.86
C THR A 548 33.34 -6.24 23.62
N GLY A 549 33.48 -5.02 24.11
CA GLY A 549 34.55 -4.57 25.01
C GLY A 549 33.94 -3.83 26.20
N GLU A 550 34.74 -3.48 27.20
CA GLU A 550 34.24 -2.69 28.34
C GLU A 550 33.79 -1.30 27.86
N GLY A 551 32.48 -1.08 27.77
CA GLY A 551 31.87 0.15 27.27
C GLY A 551 31.93 0.31 25.74
N GLU A 552 32.20 -0.77 25.01
CA GLU A 552 32.29 -0.78 23.55
C GLU A 552 31.50 -1.92 22.92
N VAL A 553 30.86 -1.65 21.77
CA VAL A 553 30.19 -2.66 20.94
C VAL A 553 30.58 -2.45 19.49
N THR A 554 31.05 -3.50 18.84
CA THR A 554 31.29 -3.55 17.39
C THR A 554 30.21 -4.42 16.76
N ILE A 555 29.33 -3.78 16.00
CA ILE A 555 28.28 -4.41 15.21
C ILE A 555 28.89 -4.83 13.88
N ARG A 556 28.62 -6.06 13.44
CA ARG A 556 28.98 -6.57 12.11
C ARG A 556 27.76 -7.19 11.46
N TRP A 557 27.57 -7.02 10.15
CA TRP A 557 26.46 -7.66 9.45
C TRP A 557 26.84 -8.06 8.02
N PHE A 558 26.15 -9.08 7.51
CA PHE A 558 26.41 -9.68 6.20
C PHE A 558 25.30 -9.33 5.21
N GLY A 559 25.62 -8.53 4.19
CA GLY A 559 24.60 -7.95 3.31
C GLY A 559 24.13 -8.84 2.16
N LYS A 560 24.76 -10.00 1.92
CA LYS A 560 24.56 -10.78 0.68
C LYS A 560 23.09 -11.14 0.39
N GLU A 561 22.32 -11.51 1.41
CA GLU A 561 20.91 -11.89 1.24
C GLU A 561 20.00 -10.64 1.11
N THR A 562 20.21 -9.65 1.96
CA THR A 562 19.50 -8.36 1.96
C THR A 562 19.68 -7.56 0.66
N GLU A 563 20.91 -7.40 0.18
CA GLU A 563 21.25 -6.60 -1.00
C GLU A 563 20.89 -7.28 -2.33
N ASN A 564 20.62 -8.59 -2.30
CA ASN A 564 20.18 -9.36 -3.47
C ASN A 564 18.70 -9.75 -3.41
N ALA A 565 17.99 -9.38 -2.35
CA ALA A 565 16.54 -9.53 -2.28
C ALA A 565 15.84 -8.77 -3.42
N ARG A 566 14.64 -9.22 -3.77
CA ARG A 566 13.79 -8.55 -4.75
C ARG A 566 12.46 -8.18 -4.10
N ASP A 567 12.01 -6.95 -4.31
CA ASP A 567 10.65 -6.57 -3.96
C ASP A 567 9.64 -7.41 -4.79
N PRO A 568 8.59 -7.98 -4.17
CA PRO A 568 7.59 -8.80 -4.87
C PRO A 568 6.81 -8.07 -5.97
N ILE A 569 6.68 -6.74 -5.91
CA ILE A 569 5.81 -5.93 -6.78
C ILE A 569 6.60 -5.18 -7.87
N SER A 570 7.90 -4.95 -7.66
CA SER A 570 8.84 -4.41 -8.65
C SER A 570 9.60 -5.51 -9.42
N GLY A 571 9.90 -6.63 -8.75
CA GLY A 571 10.79 -7.70 -9.20
C GLY A 571 12.25 -7.28 -9.33
N LEU A 572 12.61 -6.05 -8.95
CA LEU A 572 13.95 -5.48 -9.00
C LEU A 572 14.71 -5.74 -7.70
N GLN A 573 16.03 -5.52 -7.74
CA GLN A 573 16.86 -5.46 -6.53
C GLN A 573 17.06 -3.98 -6.20
N ASP A 574 16.14 -3.44 -5.40
CA ASP A 574 15.94 -2.01 -5.08
C ASP A 574 16.51 -1.60 -3.72
N PHE A 575 17.17 -2.52 -3.00
CA PHE A 575 17.94 -2.24 -1.77
C PHE A 575 18.82 -0.99 -1.92
N GLU A 576 18.78 -0.12 -0.92
CA GLU A 576 19.46 1.17 -0.90
C GLU A 576 20.48 1.27 0.25
N GLY A 577 20.10 0.94 1.48
CA GLY A 577 21.00 1.13 2.62
C GLY A 577 20.59 0.47 3.94
N TYR A 578 21.34 0.82 5.00
CA TYR A 578 21.09 0.39 6.37
C TYR A 578 21.03 1.58 7.34
N SER A 579 19.94 1.66 8.08
CA SER A 579 19.73 2.52 9.22
C SER A 579 20.17 1.77 10.49
N LEU A 580 21.28 2.20 11.09
CA LEU A 580 21.79 1.64 12.34
C LEU A 580 21.12 2.36 13.50
N GLN A 581 20.37 1.62 14.31
CA GLN A 581 19.58 2.19 15.40
C GLN A 581 19.93 1.55 16.74
N MET A 582 19.91 2.34 17.81
CA MET A 582 20.01 1.85 19.19
C MET A 582 18.80 2.23 20.02
N SER A 583 18.47 1.43 21.03
CA SER A 583 17.49 1.77 22.06
C SER A 583 17.98 1.36 23.44
N THR A 584 17.66 2.17 24.45
CA THR A 584 17.90 1.76 25.84
C THR A 584 16.77 0.87 26.38
N ASP A 585 15.55 0.94 25.85
CA ASP A 585 14.37 0.19 26.34
C ASP A 585 13.79 -0.83 25.35
N GLY A 586 14.21 -0.79 24.09
CA GLY A 586 13.64 -1.64 23.04
C GLY A 586 12.34 -1.08 22.45
N PHE A 587 11.92 0.12 22.85
CA PHE A 587 10.70 0.80 22.38
C PHE A 587 10.98 2.16 21.72
N ASN A 588 11.99 2.90 22.20
CA ASN A 588 12.38 4.19 21.67
C ASN A 588 13.75 4.05 20.99
N TYR A 589 13.76 3.91 19.66
CA TYR A 589 15.00 3.80 18.90
C TYR A 589 15.54 5.18 18.48
N THR A 590 16.85 5.28 18.35
CA THR A 590 17.58 6.47 17.91
C THR A 590 18.59 6.03 16.86
N ILE A 591 18.56 6.68 15.69
CA ILE A 591 19.52 6.43 14.61
C ILE A 591 20.91 6.90 15.07
N ILE A 592 21.89 6.00 14.98
CA ILE A 592 23.30 6.25 15.30
C ILE A 592 24.20 6.24 14.07
N GLY A 593 23.72 5.68 12.95
CA GLY A 593 24.38 5.78 11.65
C GLY A 593 23.38 5.53 10.52
N TYR A 594 23.52 6.26 9.42
CA TYR A 594 22.71 6.07 8.21
C TYR A 594 23.66 5.77 7.04
N LEU A 595 23.59 4.52 6.56
CA LEU A 595 24.56 3.93 5.64
C LEU A 595 23.89 3.68 4.29
N ASP A 596 23.87 4.74 3.51
CA ASP A 596 23.12 4.88 2.27
C ASP A 596 24.00 4.68 1.04
N ARG A 597 23.43 4.25 -0.09
CA ARG A 597 24.07 4.41 -1.40
C ARG A 597 24.23 5.91 -1.69
N ILE A 598 25.12 6.24 -2.61
CA ILE A 598 25.27 7.63 -3.05
C ILE A 598 24.50 7.76 -4.35
N ASN A 599 23.36 8.47 -4.28
CA ASN A 599 22.48 8.76 -5.40
C ASN A 599 22.27 10.26 -5.54
N TRP A 600 21.88 10.71 -6.73
CA TRP A 600 21.69 12.12 -7.07
C TRP A 600 20.35 12.35 -7.77
N ARG A 601 19.67 13.44 -7.39
CA ARG A 601 18.46 13.92 -8.06
C ARG A 601 18.82 14.80 -9.24
N GLY A 602 18.22 14.52 -10.40
CA GLY A 602 18.43 15.30 -11.60
C GLY A 602 17.54 16.54 -11.66
N TYR A 603 18.06 17.58 -12.30
CA TYR A 603 17.35 18.77 -12.74
C TYR A 603 17.87 19.15 -14.13
N PHE A 604 17.02 19.73 -14.96
CA PHE A 604 17.44 20.40 -16.18
C PHE A 604 17.18 21.90 -16.07
N ILE A 605 18.20 22.69 -16.39
CA ILE A 605 18.09 24.13 -16.55
C ILE A 605 18.02 24.41 -18.05
N ASN A 606 16.83 24.67 -18.56
CA ASN A 606 16.66 25.16 -19.92
C ASN A 606 17.04 26.64 -19.98
N ARG A 607 17.77 26.97 -21.05
CA ARG A 607 18.20 28.32 -21.37
C ARG A 607 17.69 28.66 -22.76
N ASP A 608 16.57 29.36 -22.79
CA ASP A 608 16.01 29.92 -24.02
C ASP A 608 16.97 30.98 -24.54
N VAL A 609 17.51 30.77 -25.75
CA VAL A 609 18.24 31.79 -26.49
C VAL A 609 17.45 32.20 -27.71
N ASP A 610 17.36 33.51 -27.94
CA ASP A 610 16.66 34.09 -29.06
C ASP A 610 17.32 33.73 -30.40
N GLN A 611 16.68 34.15 -31.50
CA GLN A 611 17.20 33.99 -32.87
C GLN A 611 18.59 34.62 -33.11
N ASN A 612 19.10 35.46 -32.20
CA ASN A 612 20.42 36.08 -32.23
C ASN A 612 21.44 35.41 -31.26
N GLY A 613 21.01 34.46 -30.43
CA GLY A 613 21.84 33.76 -29.44
C GLY A 613 21.96 34.43 -28.07
N ILE A 614 21.06 35.37 -27.74
CA ILE A 614 21.01 36.07 -26.45
C ILE A 614 20.03 35.34 -25.51
N PRO A 615 20.35 35.11 -24.21
CA PRO A 615 19.50 34.34 -23.31
C PRO A 615 18.37 35.20 -22.72
N ASP A 616 17.12 34.74 -22.83
CA ASP A 616 15.94 35.44 -22.29
C ASP A 616 15.49 34.89 -20.92
N ALA A 617 15.65 33.60 -20.64
CA ALA A 617 15.21 32.99 -19.38
C ALA A 617 16.08 31.80 -18.91
N TYR A 618 15.91 31.45 -17.64
CA TYR A 618 16.28 30.14 -17.09
C TYR A 618 15.02 29.50 -16.49
N ARG A 619 14.70 28.28 -16.91
CA ARG A 619 13.72 27.41 -16.24
C ARG A 619 14.45 26.21 -15.65
N ALA A 620 14.25 25.94 -14.36
CA ALA A 620 14.77 24.76 -13.69
C ALA A 620 13.60 23.78 -13.43
N GLU A 621 13.65 22.62 -14.06
CA GLU A 621 12.61 21.58 -14.01
C GLU A 621 13.28 20.23 -13.66
N PRO A 622 12.63 19.33 -12.88
CA PRO A 622 13.28 18.11 -12.38
C PRO A 622 13.47 17.00 -13.44
N LEU A 623 14.43 16.09 -13.20
CA LEU A 623 14.68 14.86 -13.97
C LEU A 623 14.95 13.67 -13.03
N PRO A 624 14.61 12.44 -13.49
CA PRO A 624 13.27 11.88 -13.45
C PRO A 624 12.69 11.82 -12.01
N ASN A 625 11.60 11.07 -11.78
CA ASN A 625 10.90 11.09 -10.49
C ASN A 625 11.67 10.47 -9.29
N ARG A 626 12.75 9.69 -9.53
CA ARG A 626 13.59 9.07 -8.49
C ARG A 626 15.05 9.54 -8.51
N PRO A 627 15.81 9.35 -7.42
CA PRO A 627 17.26 9.43 -7.44
C PRO A 627 17.89 8.48 -8.49
N LEU A 628 19.02 8.89 -9.05
CA LEU A 628 19.85 8.08 -9.95
C LEU A 628 21.21 7.79 -9.31
N SER A 629 21.73 6.59 -9.50
CA SER A 629 23.10 6.24 -9.15
C SER A 629 24.11 6.87 -10.11
N TYR A 630 25.38 6.92 -9.71
CA TYR A 630 26.47 7.50 -10.53
C TYR A 630 26.59 6.79 -11.88
N GLU A 631 26.51 5.46 -11.88
CA GLU A 631 26.61 4.62 -13.08
C GLU A 631 25.42 4.82 -14.03
N GLU A 632 24.20 5.00 -13.51
CA GLU A 632 23.04 5.37 -14.34
C GLU A 632 23.22 6.74 -14.99
N ILE A 633 23.73 7.74 -14.26
CA ILE A 633 24.01 9.08 -14.81
C ILE A 633 25.09 9.02 -15.90
N GLN A 634 26.14 8.23 -15.70
CA GLN A 634 27.18 8.01 -16.72
C GLN A 634 26.61 7.31 -17.97
N ASN A 635 25.83 6.24 -17.79
CA ASN A 635 25.24 5.48 -18.90
C ASN A 635 24.20 6.28 -19.69
N LEU A 636 23.37 7.08 -19.03
CA LEU A 636 22.33 7.90 -19.66
C LEU A 636 22.88 9.15 -20.36
N TYR A 637 23.87 9.82 -19.76
CA TYR A 637 24.26 11.19 -20.17
C TYR A 637 25.74 11.37 -20.51
N ALA A 638 26.62 10.40 -20.22
CA ALA A 638 28.06 10.53 -20.49
C ALA A 638 28.84 9.21 -20.76
N PRO A 639 28.53 8.43 -21.81
CA PRO A 639 29.20 7.15 -22.10
C PRO A 639 30.72 7.21 -22.39
N ASN A 640 31.31 8.41 -22.48
CA ASN A 640 32.72 8.66 -22.79
C ASN A 640 33.41 9.54 -21.73
N TRP A 641 33.00 9.47 -20.46
CA TRP A 641 33.57 10.29 -19.38
C TRP A 641 34.91 9.73 -18.85
N ASP A 642 36.03 10.32 -19.27
CA ASP A 642 37.37 9.94 -18.82
C ASP A 642 37.65 10.48 -17.38
N THR A 643 38.17 9.61 -16.52
CA THR A 643 38.51 9.90 -15.11
C THR A 643 39.93 10.48 -14.92
N CYS A 644 40.75 10.55 -15.96
CA CYS A 644 42.19 10.78 -15.84
C CYS A 644 42.66 12.25 -15.81
N VAL A 645 41.78 13.26 -15.69
CA VAL A 645 42.17 14.69 -15.55
C VAL A 645 42.12 15.18 -14.09
N ASN A 646 42.84 14.45 -13.25
CA ASN A 646 43.40 14.83 -11.93
C ASN A 646 42.57 14.66 -10.64
N LYS A 647 43.35 14.39 -9.59
CA LYS A 647 42.97 14.13 -8.19
C LYS A 647 42.45 15.38 -7.47
N PRO A 648 41.83 15.24 -6.28
CA PRO A 648 41.47 16.39 -5.44
C PRO A 648 42.63 17.36 -5.22
N GLY A 649 42.38 18.67 -5.40
CA GLY A 649 43.31 19.74 -5.00
C GLY A 649 43.85 20.69 -6.09
N SER A 650 43.22 20.84 -7.26
CA SER A 650 43.71 21.79 -8.30
C SER A 650 42.59 22.56 -9.02
N ILE A 651 42.07 23.62 -8.38
CA ILE A 651 41.00 24.47 -8.92
C ILE A 651 41.28 25.95 -8.60
N THR A 652 41.29 26.85 -9.61
CA THR A 652 41.40 28.30 -9.39
C THR A 652 40.62 29.16 -10.41
N LYS A 653 39.48 29.68 -9.95
CA LYS A 653 38.78 30.94 -10.34
C LYS A 653 37.94 31.00 -11.65
N PRO A 654 36.84 31.78 -11.66
CA PRO A 654 35.87 31.88 -12.76
C PRO A 654 36.22 32.97 -13.80
N ILE A 655 35.63 32.92 -15.00
CA ILE A 655 35.87 33.90 -16.08
C ILE A 655 34.58 34.38 -16.80
N ASP A 656 34.58 35.70 -17.03
CA ASP A 656 33.73 36.56 -17.88
C ASP A 656 33.02 35.92 -19.10
N PRO A 657 31.70 36.15 -19.30
CA PRO A 657 30.93 35.67 -20.47
C PRO A 657 31.37 36.18 -21.85
N LYS A 658 32.12 37.28 -21.98
CA LYS A 658 32.13 38.10 -23.22
C LYS A 658 32.96 37.60 -24.40
N ARG A 659 33.66 36.46 -24.35
CA ARG A 659 34.84 36.23 -25.24
C ARG A 659 34.84 35.11 -26.28
N TYR A 660 33.88 34.18 -26.32
CA TYR A 660 33.99 33.00 -27.21
C TYR A 660 32.78 32.73 -28.12
N ASN A 661 32.62 33.60 -29.12
CA ASN A 661 31.97 33.27 -30.39
C ASN A 661 33.04 32.88 -31.42
N ASN A 662 32.90 31.70 -32.06
CA ASN A 662 33.15 31.50 -33.49
C ASN A 662 32.70 30.09 -33.96
N LEU A 663 32.30 30.03 -35.24
CA LEU A 663 31.70 28.88 -35.96
C LEU A 663 32.80 28.06 -36.70
N PRO A 664 32.52 26.97 -37.47
CA PRO A 664 31.25 26.32 -37.89
C PRO A 664 31.20 24.83 -37.40
N LEU A 665 30.78 23.72 -38.04
CA LEU A 665 30.09 23.33 -39.30
C LEU A 665 28.87 22.39 -39.01
N PHE A 666 28.28 21.80 -40.05
CA PHE A 666 27.09 20.91 -40.06
C PHE A 666 27.41 19.45 -39.68
N ASN A 667 26.44 18.52 -39.87
CA ASN A 667 26.54 17.05 -39.79
C ASN A 667 27.25 16.51 -38.53
N ARG A 668 26.54 16.51 -37.39
CA ARG A 668 27.16 16.26 -36.08
C ARG A 668 26.68 14.95 -35.43
N GLN A 669 27.64 14.15 -34.98
CA GLN A 669 27.47 13.22 -33.86
C GLN A 669 27.10 14.00 -32.58
N PRO A 670 26.76 13.33 -31.45
CA PRO A 670 27.08 13.91 -30.16
C PRO A 670 28.54 14.37 -30.19
N LEU A 671 28.76 15.68 -30.03
CA LEU A 671 30.13 16.17 -29.87
C LEU A 671 30.67 15.53 -28.60
N ILE A 672 31.79 14.81 -28.75
CA ILE A 672 32.57 14.17 -27.67
C ILE A 672 32.47 15.04 -26.42
N PRO A 673 32.07 14.50 -25.24
CA PRO A 673 31.84 15.30 -24.04
C PRO A 673 33.08 16.16 -23.77
N THR A 674 33.01 17.44 -24.15
CA THR A 674 34.18 18.32 -24.13
C THR A 674 34.52 18.53 -22.67
N PRO A 675 35.73 18.17 -22.20
CA PRO A 675 36.05 18.18 -20.78
C PRO A 675 35.67 19.52 -20.15
N ASN A 676 34.66 19.51 -19.28
CA ASN A 676 34.16 20.71 -18.63
C ASN A 676 35.30 21.25 -17.76
N PRO A 677 35.90 22.42 -18.06
CA PRO A 677 37.06 22.90 -17.31
C PRO A 677 36.72 23.37 -15.89
N TRP A 678 35.44 23.29 -15.51
CA TRP A 678 34.85 23.92 -14.33
C TRP A 678 34.21 22.89 -13.39
N CYS A 679 35.03 21.95 -12.92
CA CYS A 679 34.73 21.27 -11.66
C CYS A 679 34.87 22.27 -10.50
N ASN A 680 33.98 22.17 -9.51
CA ASN A 680 33.99 22.94 -8.27
C ASN A 680 34.05 21.94 -7.09
N PRO A 681 34.88 22.12 -6.05
CA PRO A 681 35.08 21.09 -5.03
C PRO A 681 34.13 21.22 -3.82
N ASP A 682 33.53 22.39 -3.63
CA ASP A 682 32.89 22.79 -2.37
C ASP A 682 31.35 22.73 -2.42
N THR A 683 30.78 21.92 -3.33
CA THR A 683 29.32 21.81 -3.53
C THR A 683 28.87 20.36 -3.73
N THR A 684 27.77 19.97 -3.09
CA THR A 684 27.14 18.62 -3.13
C THR A 684 26.43 18.31 -4.46
N ALA A 685 26.90 18.85 -5.58
CA ALA A 685 26.23 18.75 -6.88
C ALA A 685 27.19 18.73 -8.07
N THR A 686 26.80 18.01 -9.13
CA THR A 686 27.54 17.81 -10.38
C THR A 686 26.76 18.39 -11.56
N ALA A 687 27.42 19.10 -12.48
CA ALA A 687 26.77 19.74 -13.64
C ALA A 687 27.28 19.18 -14.98
N VAL A 688 26.36 18.79 -15.86
CA VAL A 688 26.61 18.25 -17.21
C VAL A 688 25.80 19.05 -18.24
N ARG A 689 26.48 19.79 -19.13
CA ARG A 689 25.83 20.65 -20.14
C ARG A 689 25.72 19.96 -21.48
N VAL A 690 24.50 19.89 -22.03
CA VAL A 690 24.19 19.24 -23.31
C VAL A 690 23.35 20.18 -24.17
N ARG A 691 23.74 20.38 -25.44
CA ARG A 691 23.05 21.31 -26.34
C ARG A 691 22.17 20.58 -27.33
N PHE A 692 20.89 20.91 -27.31
CA PHE A 692 19.86 20.40 -28.21
C PHE A 692 19.48 21.47 -29.26
N CYS A 693 18.61 21.12 -30.21
CA CYS A 693 18.19 22.02 -31.29
C CYS A 693 16.84 21.56 -31.82
N ASP A 694 15.77 22.29 -31.50
CA ASP A 694 14.41 21.96 -31.93
C ASP A 694 14.12 22.51 -33.32
N GLY A 695 13.44 21.70 -34.13
CA GLY A 695 13.09 22.04 -35.51
C GLY A 695 14.32 22.36 -36.37
N CYS A 696 15.19 21.36 -36.57
CA CYS A 696 16.49 21.47 -37.25
C CYS A 696 16.44 21.84 -38.77
N GLY A 697 15.87 23.00 -39.09
CA GLY A 697 16.13 23.77 -40.31
C GLY A 697 17.00 25.00 -40.03
N PRO A 698 17.20 25.90 -41.02
CA PRO A 698 18.04 27.10 -40.86
C PRO A 698 17.58 28.10 -39.78
N SER A 699 16.34 27.98 -39.31
CA SER A 699 15.67 28.88 -38.36
C SER A 699 15.23 28.18 -37.05
N GLY A 700 15.79 27.00 -36.73
CA GLY A 700 15.47 26.26 -35.50
C GLY A 700 16.09 26.88 -34.23
N THR A 701 15.32 26.90 -33.15
CA THR A 701 15.76 27.38 -31.82
C THR A 701 16.71 26.37 -31.18
N LYS A 702 17.80 26.86 -30.57
CA LYS A 702 18.83 26.00 -29.95
C LYS A 702 18.70 26.05 -28.43
N LEU A 703 18.23 24.97 -27.82
CA LEU A 703 18.14 24.88 -26.37
C LEU A 703 19.50 24.44 -25.77
N ASP A 704 20.06 25.30 -24.92
CA ASP A 704 21.36 25.10 -24.27
C ASP A 704 21.16 24.57 -22.84
N THR A 705 20.68 23.33 -22.75
CA THR A 705 20.23 22.69 -21.50
C THR A 705 21.41 22.29 -20.60
N MET A 706 21.33 22.63 -19.32
CA MET A 706 22.30 22.17 -18.31
C MET A 706 21.62 21.18 -17.38
N PHE A 707 22.06 19.92 -17.41
CA PHE A 707 21.69 18.94 -16.41
C PHE A 707 22.50 19.18 -15.13
N TYR A 708 21.84 19.09 -13.99
CA TYR A 708 22.38 19.39 -12.67
C TYR A 708 21.92 18.31 -11.71
N PHE A 709 22.87 17.63 -11.08
CA PHE A 709 22.66 16.45 -10.26
C PHE A 709 23.05 16.76 -8.82
N VAL A 710 22.08 16.92 -7.93
CA VAL A 710 22.29 17.21 -6.51
C VAL A 710 22.29 15.90 -5.75
N GLN A 711 23.28 15.69 -4.87
CA GLN A 711 23.31 14.49 -4.02
C GLN A 711 22.10 14.48 -3.07
N GLU A 712 21.40 13.36 -3.02
CA GLU A 712 20.23 13.16 -2.14
C GLU A 712 20.61 12.31 -0.93
N GLY A 713 19.84 12.40 0.17
CA GLY A 713 20.07 11.66 1.42
C GLY A 713 21.12 12.26 2.38
N LEU A 714 21.12 11.76 3.63
CA LEU A 714 22.03 12.13 4.72
C LEU A 714 23.09 11.04 4.91
N ASN A 715 24.02 10.90 3.96
CA ASN A 715 24.89 9.72 3.94
C ASN A 715 26.21 9.88 4.73
N LEU A 716 26.55 8.83 5.48
CA LEU A 716 27.94 8.48 5.77
C LEU A 716 28.55 7.65 4.62
N GLY A 717 27.72 7.16 3.70
CA GLY A 717 28.10 6.33 2.57
C GLY A 717 28.30 4.86 2.96
N LEU A 718 27.48 3.97 2.39
CA LEU A 718 27.51 2.52 2.61
C LEU A 718 28.90 1.90 2.43
N SER A 719 29.71 2.46 1.53
CA SER A 719 31.10 2.04 1.28
C SER A 719 32.07 2.32 2.44
N GLN A 720 31.80 3.26 3.35
CA GLN A 720 32.67 3.54 4.50
C GLN A 720 32.60 2.46 5.58
N ALA A 721 31.46 1.79 5.72
CA ALA A 721 31.28 0.68 6.68
C ALA A 721 31.68 -0.69 6.10
N ARG A 722 31.96 -0.78 4.79
CA ARG A 722 32.16 -2.04 4.04
C ARG A 722 33.57 -2.60 4.24
N MET A 723 33.66 -3.83 4.74
CA MET A 723 34.90 -4.59 4.82
C MET A 723 35.09 -5.41 3.54
N TYR A 724 36.10 -5.03 2.75
CA TYR A 724 36.59 -5.86 1.65
C TYR A 724 37.21 -7.15 2.21
N PRO A 725 37.02 -8.31 1.56
CA PRO A 725 37.25 -9.61 2.17
C PRO A 725 38.74 -9.92 2.40
N SER A 726 39.04 -10.43 3.60
CA SER A 726 40.23 -11.25 3.87
C SER A 726 40.01 -12.73 3.56
N VAL A 727 38.80 -13.11 3.11
CA VAL A 727 38.41 -14.46 2.70
C VAL A 727 37.69 -14.37 1.35
N THR A 728 38.38 -14.74 0.27
CA THR A 728 37.79 -14.84 -1.06
C THR A 728 36.87 -16.06 -1.16
N ASP A 729 35.57 -15.84 -1.40
CA ASP A 729 34.70 -16.85 -2.02
C ASP A 729 35.15 -16.96 -3.49
N PRO A 730 35.71 -18.10 -3.95
CA PRO A 730 36.22 -18.21 -5.30
C PRO A 730 35.13 -18.20 -6.39
N ASN A 731 33.85 -18.12 -6.02
CA ASN A 731 32.71 -18.14 -6.94
C ASN A 731 31.89 -16.84 -6.97
N ASN A 732 32.14 -15.84 -6.10
CA ASN A 732 31.25 -14.68 -6.03
C ASN A 732 31.87 -13.39 -5.45
N ASP A 733 31.99 -12.36 -6.30
CA ASP A 733 32.48 -11.00 -5.96
C ASP A 733 31.45 -10.12 -5.20
N SER A 734 30.31 -10.66 -4.72
CA SER A 734 29.28 -9.88 -3.98
C SER A 734 29.26 -10.08 -2.46
N ALA A 735 30.08 -10.98 -1.90
CA ALA A 735 30.00 -11.37 -0.50
C ALA A 735 30.80 -10.44 0.44
N TYR A 736 30.18 -9.38 0.96
CA TYR A 736 30.81 -8.43 1.88
C TYR A 736 30.18 -8.42 3.28
N TRP A 737 31.02 -8.15 4.28
CA TRP A 737 30.61 -7.79 5.63
C TRP A 737 30.72 -6.29 5.84
N TYR A 738 29.85 -5.74 6.66
CA TYR A 738 29.97 -4.38 7.16
C TYR A 738 30.37 -4.39 8.64
N GLN A 739 30.90 -3.27 9.12
CA GLN A 739 31.23 -3.07 10.52
C GLN A 739 30.98 -1.63 10.97
N TYR A 740 30.42 -1.47 12.16
CA TYR A 740 30.28 -0.19 12.84
C TYR A 740 30.69 -0.35 14.31
N LYS A 741 31.53 0.55 14.83
CA LYS A 741 32.02 0.51 16.23
C LYS A 741 31.45 1.66 17.03
N ILE A 742 30.97 1.34 18.22
CA ILE A 742 30.39 2.22 19.23
C ILE A 742 31.26 2.13 20.48
N SER A 743 31.56 3.28 21.09
CA SER A 743 32.35 3.41 22.32
C SER A 743 31.70 4.42 23.26
N GLY A 744 31.95 4.30 24.57
CA GLY A 744 31.35 5.17 25.59
C GLY A 744 29.98 4.71 26.09
N LEU A 745 29.64 3.44 25.88
CA LEU A 745 28.49 2.79 26.49
C LEU A 745 28.78 2.49 27.98
N PHE A 746 27.75 2.38 28.82
CA PHE A 746 27.93 1.96 30.20
C PHE A 746 28.04 0.43 30.30
N PRO A 747 29.15 -0.16 30.79
CA PRO A 747 29.29 -1.62 30.93
C PRO A 747 28.20 -2.27 31.79
N SER A 748 27.58 -1.47 32.66
CA SER A 748 26.50 -1.88 33.56
C SER A 748 25.11 -1.89 32.93
N GLN A 749 24.94 -1.42 31.69
CA GLN A 749 23.65 -1.32 31.01
C GLN A 749 23.71 -2.02 29.64
N PRO A 750 22.94 -3.11 29.41
CA PRO A 750 22.75 -3.65 28.07
C PRO A 750 21.93 -2.68 27.21
N VAL A 751 22.19 -2.72 25.90
CA VAL A 751 21.61 -1.82 24.90
C VAL A 751 21.02 -2.66 23.77
N TRP A 752 19.87 -2.24 23.25
CA TRP A 752 19.29 -2.84 22.05
C TRP A 752 19.92 -2.20 20.81
N PHE A 753 20.34 -3.01 19.85
CA PHE A 753 20.81 -2.57 18.54
C PHE A 753 20.00 -3.23 17.43
N SER A 754 19.69 -2.48 16.38
CA SER A 754 19.00 -2.96 15.19
C SER A 754 19.73 -2.49 13.94
N VAL A 755 19.88 -3.38 12.97
CA VAL A 755 20.44 -3.08 11.64
C VAL A 755 19.27 -3.14 10.67
N VAL A 756 18.72 -1.97 10.36
CA VAL A 756 17.44 -1.83 9.68
C VAL A 756 17.69 -1.55 8.20
N PRO A 757 17.44 -2.49 7.28
CA PRO A 757 17.57 -2.23 5.85
C PRO A 757 16.44 -1.35 5.31
N PHE A 758 16.72 -0.65 4.22
CA PHE A 758 15.75 0.09 3.41
C PHE A 758 16.06 -0.02 1.92
N ASP A 759 15.03 0.15 1.09
CA ASP A 759 15.10 0.30 -0.37
C ASP A 759 14.89 1.76 -0.81
N ASN A 760 15.08 2.05 -2.11
CA ASN A 760 14.83 3.36 -2.73
C ASN A 760 13.43 3.41 -3.39
N GLY A 761 12.57 2.42 -3.11
CA GLY A 761 11.37 2.14 -3.86
C GLY A 761 11.63 2.03 -5.36
N MET A 762 10.63 2.44 -6.14
CA MET A 762 10.75 2.54 -7.58
C MET A 762 9.76 3.59 -8.12
N ALA A 763 10.18 4.84 -8.29
CA ALA A 763 9.45 5.80 -9.13
C ALA A 763 9.90 5.67 -10.60
N THR A 764 9.08 5.00 -11.39
CA THR A 764 9.18 4.90 -12.86
C THR A 764 7.99 5.55 -13.52
N PHE A 765 8.07 5.79 -14.83
CA PHE A 765 7.00 6.45 -15.61
C PHE A 765 5.67 5.65 -15.69
N THR A 766 5.61 4.42 -15.18
CA THR A 766 4.41 3.56 -15.19
C THR A 766 4.07 2.94 -13.82
N GLN A 767 4.88 3.22 -12.79
CA GLN A 767 4.72 2.66 -11.45
C GLN A 767 5.51 3.49 -10.45
N ARG A 768 4.82 3.94 -9.40
CA ARG A 768 5.40 4.59 -8.21
C ARG A 768 5.28 3.63 -7.02
N ILE A 769 6.40 3.02 -6.63
CA ILE A 769 6.62 2.40 -5.31
C ILE A 769 7.47 3.39 -4.52
N GLU A 770 7.13 3.64 -3.27
CA GLU A 770 7.93 4.47 -2.36
C GLU A 770 8.93 3.66 -1.54
N PRO A 771 10.06 4.26 -1.11
CA PRO A 771 11.01 3.65 -0.19
C PRO A 771 10.35 2.97 1.00
N GLN A 772 10.67 1.69 1.25
CA GLN A 772 10.30 1.00 2.48
C GLN A 772 11.52 0.87 3.41
N GLU A 773 11.37 1.22 4.70
CA GLU A 773 12.33 0.89 5.77
C GLU A 773 11.76 -0.26 6.62
N ALA A 774 12.60 -1.23 6.99
CA ALA A 774 12.19 -2.33 7.85
C ALA A 774 11.88 -1.85 9.29
N SER A 775 11.21 -2.69 10.08
CA SER A 775 10.87 -2.34 11.46
C SER A 775 12.10 -2.43 12.40
N PRO A 776 12.48 -1.39 13.16
CA PRO A 776 13.60 -1.49 14.10
C PRO A 776 13.38 -2.54 15.18
N TYR A 777 12.12 -2.81 15.56
CA TYR A 777 11.76 -3.76 16.61
C TYR A 777 12.00 -5.22 16.24
N ALA A 778 11.76 -5.61 14.98
CA ALA A 778 11.85 -7.01 14.56
C ALA A 778 13.29 -7.45 14.22
N GLY A 779 14.19 -6.50 13.93
CA GLY A 779 15.63 -6.74 13.76
C GLY A 779 16.47 -6.52 15.03
N ALA A 780 15.84 -6.35 16.20
CA ALA A 780 16.50 -5.89 17.42
C ALA A 780 17.21 -7.01 18.21
N TYR A 781 18.46 -6.75 18.59
CA TYR A 781 19.28 -7.60 19.46
C TYR A 781 19.66 -6.86 20.74
N LEU A 782 19.48 -7.51 21.89
CA LEU A 782 19.97 -7.03 23.18
C LEU A 782 21.45 -7.41 23.34
N VAL A 783 22.32 -6.43 23.61
CA VAL A 783 23.77 -6.62 23.70
C VAL A 783 24.33 -6.01 24.98
N TYR A 784 25.17 -6.75 25.69
CA TYR A 784 25.86 -6.29 26.90
C TYR A 784 27.24 -5.70 26.53
N PRO A 785 27.52 -4.41 26.79
CA PRO A 785 28.80 -3.76 26.46
C PRO A 785 29.89 -4.07 27.50
N ILE A 786 30.15 -5.36 27.70
CA ILE A 786 31.16 -5.91 28.61
C ILE A 786 32.29 -6.61 27.84
N ALA A 787 33.45 -6.74 28.47
CA ALA A 787 34.60 -7.44 27.89
C ALA A 787 34.28 -8.92 27.62
N THR A 788 34.63 -9.41 26.42
CA THR A 788 34.59 -10.85 26.13
C THR A 788 35.44 -11.66 27.10
N ASP A 789 35.12 -12.94 27.27
CA ASP A 789 35.88 -13.86 28.12
C ASP A 789 37.38 -13.95 27.76
N SER A 790 37.73 -13.79 26.48
CA SER A 790 39.11 -13.71 26.02
C SER A 790 39.82 -12.45 26.52
N ALA A 791 39.16 -11.28 26.46
CA ALA A 791 39.69 -10.03 26.97
C ALA A 791 39.78 -10.05 28.51
N ARG A 792 38.73 -10.53 29.20
CA ARG A 792 38.70 -10.78 30.65
C ARG A 792 39.94 -11.56 31.13
N ARG A 793 40.31 -12.61 30.41
CA ARG A 793 41.49 -13.44 30.72
C ARG A 793 42.82 -12.77 30.36
N ALA A 794 42.90 -12.03 29.26
CA ALA A 794 44.11 -11.34 28.84
C ALA A 794 44.46 -10.15 29.76
N GLU A 795 43.45 -9.40 30.21
CA GLU A 795 43.59 -8.19 31.02
C GLU A 795 43.48 -8.46 32.53
N GLY A 796 43.08 -9.67 32.92
CA GLY A 796 42.94 -10.06 34.33
C GLY A 796 41.76 -9.38 35.04
N LEU A 797 40.68 -9.09 34.29
CA LEU A 797 39.54 -8.33 34.79
C LEU A 797 38.87 -9.07 35.96
N LYS A 798 38.61 -8.33 37.04
CA LYS A 798 37.99 -8.87 38.25
C LYS A 798 36.48 -8.90 38.11
N ILE A 799 35.87 -9.93 38.69
CA ILE A 799 34.42 -9.99 38.91
C ILE A 799 34.03 -8.75 39.72
N SER A 800 33.07 -8.00 39.19
CA SER A 800 32.51 -6.79 39.80
C SER A 800 31.02 -6.96 40.03
N VAL A 801 30.48 -6.25 41.02
CA VAL A 801 29.09 -6.42 41.47
C VAL A 801 28.46 -5.06 41.74
N TYR A 802 27.30 -4.80 41.15
CA TYR A 802 26.63 -3.49 41.23
C TYR A 802 25.08 -3.57 41.26
N PRO A 803 24.42 -2.59 41.91
CA PRO A 803 25.00 -1.57 42.79
C PRO A 803 25.48 -2.20 44.11
N ASN A 804 26.61 -1.73 44.63
CA ASN A 804 27.26 -2.26 45.82
C ASN A 804 27.98 -1.09 46.54
N PRO A 805 27.40 -0.52 47.62
CA PRO A 805 26.21 -0.99 48.31
C PRO A 805 24.91 -0.90 47.49
N TYR A 806 24.00 -1.85 47.72
CA TYR A 806 22.61 -1.81 47.25
C TYR A 806 21.74 -1.11 48.31
N ARG A 807 20.97 -0.10 47.91
CA ARG A 807 20.00 0.60 48.77
C ARG A 807 18.59 0.05 48.57
N ILE A 808 18.00 -0.51 49.61
CA ILE A 808 16.62 -1.03 49.57
C ILE A 808 15.59 0.09 49.34
N ASP A 809 15.93 1.32 49.74
CA ASP A 809 15.07 2.51 49.64
C ASP A 809 15.20 3.28 48.31
N GLU A 810 16.19 2.96 47.47
CA GLU A 810 16.45 3.67 46.21
C GLU A 810 15.68 3.12 45.00
N ASP A 811 15.36 4.02 44.07
CA ASP A 811 14.65 3.67 42.85
C ASP A 811 15.59 3.32 41.69
N TYR A 812 16.21 2.13 41.78
CA TYR A 812 17.03 1.59 40.69
C TYR A 812 16.25 1.26 39.40
N ARG A 813 14.91 1.46 39.33
CA ARG A 813 14.10 1.17 38.13
C ARG A 813 14.60 1.88 36.87
N PHE A 814 15.29 3.02 36.97
CA PHE A 814 15.92 3.66 35.80
C PHE A 814 17.05 2.82 35.17
N PHE A 815 17.77 2.05 35.99
CA PHE A 815 18.83 1.12 35.56
C PHE A 815 18.31 -0.31 35.35
N GLU A 816 17.19 -0.68 35.98
CA GLU A 816 16.70 -2.07 36.01
C GLU A 816 15.56 -2.39 35.03
N LYS A 817 14.66 -1.44 34.70
CA LYS A 817 13.38 -1.70 34.00
C LYS A 817 13.47 -2.20 32.56
N LYS A 818 14.59 -1.99 31.88
CA LYS A 818 14.65 -1.93 30.42
C LYS A 818 15.03 -3.25 29.72
N LEU A 819 14.77 -4.38 30.39
CA LEU A 819 14.97 -5.73 29.85
C LEU A 819 13.62 -6.45 29.63
N PRO A 820 13.50 -7.34 28.64
CA PRO A 820 12.27 -8.08 28.38
C PRO A 820 12.02 -9.07 29.53
N ILE A 821 10.84 -9.00 30.15
CA ILE A 821 10.54 -9.71 31.40
C ILE A 821 10.16 -11.18 31.11
N THR A 822 11.16 -12.05 31.02
CA THR A 822 11.00 -13.51 31.05
C THR A 822 11.18 -14.06 32.48
N GLY A 823 10.37 -13.55 33.42
CA GLY A 823 10.45 -13.90 34.84
C GLY A 823 9.28 -13.36 35.68
N HIS A 824 9.24 -13.68 36.97
CA HIS A 824 8.14 -13.29 37.86
C HIS A 824 8.00 -11.77 38.01
N PRO A 825 6.77 -11.20 37.94
CA PRO A 825 6.54 -9.75 37.90
C PRO A 825 6.64 -9.04 39.28
N GLN A 826 7.45 -9.53 40.23
CA GLN A 826 7.49 -9.01 41.62
C GLN A 826 8.86 -8.56 42.16
N SER A 827 9.92 -8.62 41.36
CA SER A 827 11.21 -7.98 41.68
C SER A 827 11.81 -7.31 40.44
N SER A 828 11.64 -5.99 40.32
CA SER A 828 12.50 -5.18 39.43
C SER A 828 13.92 -5.07 39.99
N GLN A 829 14.03 -5.14 41.32
CA GLN A 829 15.24 -5.00 42.13
C GLN A 829 16.24 -6.13 41.84
N ARG A 830 17.49 -5.81 41.45
CA ARG A 830 18.54 -6.81 41.23
C ARG A 830 19.97 -6.32 41.52
N ILE A 831 20.79 -7.23 42.04
CA ILE A 831 22.25 -7.10 42.11
C ILE A 831 22.86 -7.83 40.90
N ASN A 832 23.69 -7.13 40.14
CA ASN A 832 24.27 -7.60 38.88
C ASN A 832 25.72 -8.02 39.10
N PHE A 833 26.15 -9.11 38.46
CA PHE A 833 27.52 -9.59 38.41
C PHE A 833 28.05 -9.41 36.99
N VAL A 834 29.25 -8.85 36.84
CA VAL A 834 29.95 -8.73 35.55
C VAL A 834 31.39 -9.24 35.65
N ASN A 835 32.00 -9.55 34.50
CA ASN A 835 33.28 -10.24 34.35
C ASN A 835 33.29 -11.65 34.97
N LEU A 836 32.15 -12.34 34.96
CA LEU A 836 32.09 -13.77 35.30
C LEU A 836 32.84 -14.62 34.26
N PRO A 837 33.41 -15.78 34.64
CA PRO A 837 33.74 -16.84 33.70
C PRO A 837 32.44 -17.46 33.13
N PRO A 838 32.31 -17.70 31.80
CA PRO A 838 31.08 -18.19 31.16
C PRO A 838 30.52 -19.52 31.69
N ARG A 839 31.33 -20.26 32.46
CA ARG A 839 30.91 -21.45 33.21
C ARG A 839 31.36 -21.34 34.66
N CYS A 840 30.44 -20.94 35.53
CA CYS A 840 30.69 -20.82 36.97
C CYS A 840 29.43 -21.06 37.82
N THR A 841 29.62 -21.21 39.13
CA THR A 841 28.53 -21.18 40.10
C THR A 841 28.76 -20.03 41.07
N VAL A 842 27.80 -19.11 41.14
CA VAL A 842 27.78 -18.04 42.15
C VAL A 842 26.97 -18.54 43.34
N ARG A 843 27.53 -18.44 44.55
CA ARG A 843 26.82 -18.73 45.81
C ARG A 843 26.91 -17.54 46.74
N ILE A 844 25.78 -17.19 47.35
CA ILE A 844 25.61 -15.99 48.18
C ILE A 844 25.26 -16.44 49.59
N TYR A 845 25.95 -15.89 50.60
CA TYR A 845 25.92 -16.33 51.99
C TYR A 845 25.71 -15.16 52.96
N THR A 846 25.15 -15.44 54.13
CA THR A 846 25.24 -14.54 55.31
C THR A 846 26.67 -14.51 55.85
N LEU A 847 26.96 -13.62 56.81
CA LEU A 847 28.26 -13.62 57.51
C LEU A 847 28.48 -14.90 58.34
N ASP A 848 27.40 -15.50 58.85
CA ASP A 848 27.42 -16.73 59.64
C ASP A 848 27.57 -17.99 58.77
N GLY A 849 27.53 -17.85 57.44
CA GLY A 849 27.78 -18.92 56.48
C GLY A 849 26.53 -19.61 55.92
N ASP A 850 25.32 -19.13 56.23
CA ASP A 850 24.08 -19.67 55.66
C ASP A 850 23.97 -19.35 54.16
N LEU A 851 23.80 -20.38 53.33
CA LEU A 851 23.60 -20.23 51.89
C LEU A 851 22.23 -19.60 51.60
N VAL A 852 22.24 -18.36 51.14
CA VAL A 852 21.08 -17.51 50.82
C VAL A 852 20.54 -17.85 49.43
N GLN A 853 21.40 -17.90 48.42
CA GLN A 853 21.04 -18.14 47.02
C GLN A 853 22.20 -18.81 46.25
N GLN A 854 21.88 -19.58 45.21
CA GLN A 854 22.86 -20.11 44.25
C GLN A 854 22.38 -19.81 42.82
N ILE A 855 23.29 -19.30 41.98
CA ILE A 855 23.08 -19.05 40.55
C ILE A 855 24.03 -19.98 39.78
N ASN A 856 23.47 -20.72 38.82
CA ASN A 856 24.23 -21.61 37.94
C ASN A 856 24.42 -20.90 36.59
N HIS A 857 25.64 -20.40 36.35
CA HIS A 857 25.95 -19.63 35.16
C HIS A 857 26.64 -20.53 34.13
N ASP A 858 25.93 -20.89 33.06
CA ASP A 858 26.43 -21.64 31.91
C ASP A 858 25.97 -20.92 30.62
N LYS A 859 26.90 -20.18 30.01
CA LYS A 859 26.71 -19.37 28.80
C LYS A 859 27.67 -19.84 27.71
N ASP A 860 27.33 -19.55 26.46
CA ASP A 860 28.30 -19.64 25.36
C ASP A 860 29.39 -18.56 25.56
N PRO A 861 30.69 -18.89 25.60
CA PRO A 861 31.77 -17.90 25.74
C PRO A 861 31.82 -16.80 24.67
N ASN A 862 31.07 -16.94 23.57
CA ASN A 862 30.97 -15.96 22.48
C ASN A 862 29.71 -15.07 22.58
N ALA A 863 28.79 -15.34 23.52
CA ALA A 863 27.61 -14.50 23.73
C ALA A 863 27.98 -13.19 24.44
N SER A 864 27.26 -12.09 24.16
CA SER A 864 27.54 -10.80 24.82
C SER A 864 27.29 -10.82 26.32
N ASP A 865 26.34 -11.63 26.79
CA ASP A 865 25.99 -11.84 28.20
C ASP A 865 26.85 -12.93 28.87
N SER A 866 27.88 -13.45 28.19
CA SER A 866 28.75 -14.54 28.69
C SER A 866 29.57 -14.20 29.94
N GLY A 867 29.66 -12.91 30.30
CA GLY A 867 30.25 -12.44 31.53
C GLY A 867 29.24 -11.87 32.55
N TYR A 868 27.93 -11.95 32.28
CA TYR A 868 26.86 -11.29 33.05
C TYR A 868 25.86 -12.27 33.68
N ASP A 869 25.53 -12.04 34.95
CA ASP A 869 24.38 -12.67 35.61
C ASP A 869 23.79 -11.75 36.70
N PHE A 870 22.66 -12.10 37.30
CA PHE A 870 22.06 -11.28 38.36
C PHE A 870 21.38 -12.08 39.47
N TRP A 871 21.27 -11.44 40.62
CA TRP A 871 20.48 -11.87 41.77
C TRP A 871 19.28 -10.95 41.95
N ASP A 872 18.08 -11.52 41.92
CA ASP A 872 16.77 -10.89 42.11
C ASP A 872 16.45 -10.44 43.56
N LEU A 873 17.45 -10.51 44.46
CA LEU A 873 17.32 -10.26 45.90
C LEU A 873 16.32 -11.21 46.62
N LEU A 874 15.95 -12.32 46.00
CA LEU A 874 15.23 -13.41 46.64
C LEU A 874 16.19 -14.50 47.10
N THR A 875 15.95 -15.04 48.29
CA THR A 875 16.61 -16.28 48.73
C THR A 875 16.11 -17.46 47.89
N ARG A 876 16.82 -18.60 47.97
CA ARG A 876 16.37 -19.91 47.44
C ARG A 876 14.97 -20.35 47.91
N ASN A 877 14.43 -19.71 48.96
CA ASN A 877 13.10 -19.95 49.50
C ASN A 877 12.05 -18.90 49.03
N ALA A 878 12.37 -18.10 47.99
CA ALA A 878 11.55 -17.01 47.45
C ALA A 878 11.20 -15.89 48.46
N GLN A 879 12.04 -15.69 49.49
CA GLN A 879 11.89 -14.60 50.47
C GLN A 879 12.84 -13.45 50.13
N LYS A 880 12.39 -12.20 50.23
CA LYS A 880 13.28 -11.02 50.09
C LYS A 880 14.33 -11.00 51.21
N VAL A 881 15.56 -10.60 50.86
CA VAL A 881 16.62 -10.35 51.84
C VAL A 881 16.47 -9.00 52.56
N VAL A 882 17.17 -8.85 53.68
CA VAL A 882 17.22 -7.64 54.51
C VAL A 882 18.56 -6.91 54.37
N ALA A 883 18.64 -5.67 54.84
CA ALA A 883 19.90 -4.94 54.96
C ALA A 883 20.92 -5.73 55.82
N GLY A 884 22.17 -5.76 55.37
CA GLY A 884 23.24 -6.59 55.93
C GLY A 884 24.42 -6.74 54.96
N MET A 885 25.53 -7.30 55.45
CA MET A 885 26.66 -7.68 54.61
C MET A 885 26.57 -9.17 54.26
N TYR A 886 26.68 -9.47 52.97
CA TYR A 886 26.64 -10.81 52.40
C TYR A 886 28.00 -11.13 51.77
N ILE A 887 28.37 -12.40 51.77
CA ILE A 887 29.59 -12.91 51.12
C ILE A 887 29.15 -13.67 49.88
N PHE A 888 29.79 -13.42 48.73
CA PHE A 888 29.57 -14.25 47.55
C PHE A 888 30.85 -14.97 47.13
N THR A 889 30.71 -16.20 46.65
CA THR A 889 31.79 -16.99 46.07
C THR A 889 31.45 -17.36 44.64
N VAL A 890 32.38 -17.16 43.71
CA VAL A 890 32.26 -17.63 42.33
C VAL A 890 33.25 -18.75 42.13
N GLU A 891 32.76 -19.93 41.77
CA GLU A 891 33.56 -21.14 41.55
C GLU A 891 33.49 -21.55 40.08
N SER A 892 34.65 -21.78 39.46
CA SER A 892 34.79 -22.16 38.06
C SER A 892 35.99 -23.09 37.87
N ASN A 893 36.17 -23.60 36.65
CA ASN A 893 37.36 -24.37 36.29
C ASN A 893 38.67 -23.55 36.32
N GLU A 894 38.58 -22.22 36.44
CA GLU A 894 39.73 -21.30 36.58
C GLU A 894 40.13 -21.06 38.05
N GLY A 895 39.28 -21.47 39.00
CA GLY A 895 39.50 -21.27 40.43
C GLY A 895 38.29 -20.66 41.15
N ARG A 896 38.56 -20.08 42.32
CA ARG A 896 37.56 -19.56 43.25
C ARG A 896 37.81 -18.09 43.58
N TYR A 897 36.83 -17.24 43.28
CA TYR A 897 36.78 -15.84 43.71
C TYR A 897 35.87 -15.72 44.94
N ILE A 898 36.19 -14.79 45.86
CA ILE A 898 35.35 -14.45 47.01
C ILE A 898 35.24 -12.92 47.08
N GLY A 899 34.00 -12.42 47.16
CA GLY A 899 33.68 -11.00 47.28
C GLY A 899 32.62 -10.73 48.33
N LYS A 900 32.24 -9.45 48.46
CA LYS A 900 31.25 -8.98 49.42
C LYS A 900 30.18 -8.13 48.74
N ILE A 901 28.96 -8.28 49.20
CA ILE A 901 27.80 -7.46 48.85
C ILE A 901 27.36 -6.76 50.13
N LEU A 902 27.19 -5.44 50.09
CA LEU A 902 26.60 -4.68 51.17
C LEU A 902 25.20 -4.23 50.76
N ILE A 903 24.19 -4.61 51.52
CA ILE A 903 22.82 -4.13 51.36
C ILE A 903 22.51 -3.22 52.54
N ILE A 904 21.98 -2.03 52.27
CA ILE A 904 21.59 -1.04 53.27
C ILE A 904 20.14 -0.58 53.04
N GLN A 905 19.58 0.09 54.03
CA GLN A 905 18.24 0.69 54.04
C GLN A 905 18.37 2.21 54.19
#